data_AF-A0A942A3L8-F1
#
_entry.id   AF-A0A942A3L8-F1
#
_cell.length_a   1.000
_cell.length_b   1.000
_cell.length_c   1.000
_cell.angle_alpha   90.00
_cell.angle_beta   90.00
_cell.angle_gamma   90.00
#
_symmetry.space_group_name_H-M   'P 1'
#
loop_
_entity.id
_entity.type
_entity.pdbx_description
1 polymer ?
#
loop_
_entity_poly.entity_id
_entity_poly.type
_entity_poly.pdbx_seq_one_letter_code
_entity_poly.pdbx_strand_id
1 'polypeptide(L)'
;MFNEKPQATTTQDFRPFPYCDQIIIAILLVIIIAVPLYFDVHIHSVFDLSKITILYVLTLAMLAIWSIKTILQSSMPASLPGGNQQHLSSFNLSPLSKAQPLSLPIVAFLFVSGLSTISSINPYLSLVGTYKRYGGFISTIVYVSLFFVIVNFIDKRRLSSLLDVIIITASAASVYGILQYFGLDLYHWSTSFGYGIRVSSTFGHPAFFSAFLIMVIPLVLIKIFSCKEWFKAYPYIGILALLLIAFYYTRTRASFLGLIVSNLFFFSLIGKKNLLADKTKTIVTISIMIGISILFNVNDKASVVGRFKGSINPVHLNNKSGEKTENLQSKHLAEQDLLAQHTPFDGSTQYPRLPARQHRSDGSDKQDHYWDVDLAHKLEGTTLTRFLQYLTSLRIIYDYPILGIGPDTLGMIYPQYVAKLHREMNEQRGFENQNRIHSDLINITVSTGLLGLGVYVWFAFAYGRMVWKGCKKADGSDKILIIGLCTGCLAYFVQNQFSFGHIPIITLFWFLVAMSVIACLPVRQAGRPKQFKRLNPFKQFKRFNGNLAKYIFCGITICLMILLITLSLYRYKADIYFEHGRRSLGQYKADIPTQDGQKPSTIIPINEAIQSLETAVKLNPLALNYRNVLSGIYLKMAAIGISKDPESIMEGLPDNFSHEQTTMWFANAIDGAETVQKLYPRDYHSAFTLGQAYHLLDKMSDEDMSKNAIKYYKRTAMLHPFKLEYRNKLARLYAEKGRYEDAIHELKEAKSIAPSNQAPYLNLAKVFMNDGERYEEAEATLLEFIKKNPDSKISDIYRLLSYIYLKTAKWEKVLIQSEKIIQLDQGDLEAHKYAIMANSRLKRFEDARNLCNRILDLTGSGSNTYSKYAKDMLEVLSGK
;
A
#
# COMPACT_ATOMS: atom_id res chain seq x y z
N MET A 1 43.40 -24.44 -65.26
CA MET A 1 42.40 -24.12 -66.30
C MET A 1 41.08 -23.77 -65.63
N PHE A 2 40.37 -22.76 -66.15
CA PHE A 2 39.01 -22.31 -65.81
C PHE A 2 38.03 -23.49 -65.56
N ASN A 3 37.03 -23.45 -64.67
CA ASN A 3 35.97 -22.45 -64.56
C ASN A 3 35.10 -22.75 -63.31
N GLU A 4 34.96 -21.82 -62.36
CA GLU A 4 33.75 -21.76 -61.52
C GLU A 4 33.24 -20.31 -61.50
N LYS A 5 31.97 -20.13 -61.89
CA LYS A 5 31.30 -18.83 -61.83
C LYS A 5 30.98 -18.52 -60.36
N PRO A 6 31.28 -17.32 -59.84
CA PRO A 6 30.73 -16.93 -58.55
C PRO A 6 29.20 -16.89 -58.65
N GLN A 7 28.53 -17.75 -57.88
CA GLN A 7 27.07 -17.68 -57.76
C GLN A 7 26.66 -16.33 -57.19
N ALA A 8 25.55 -15.79 -57.70
CA ALA A 8 25.08 -14.46 -57.36
C ALA A 8 24.98 -14.26 -55.84
N THR A 9 25.66 -13.23 -55.34
CA THR A 9 25.55 -12.79 -53.96
C THR A 9 24.08 -12.53 -53.65
N THR A 10 23.55 -13.29 -52.68
CA THR A 10 22.22 -13.02 -52.12
C THR A 10 22.16 -11.57 -51.69
N THR A 11 21.15 -10.85 -52.18
CA THR A 11 20.91 -9.46 -51.81
C THR A 11 20.75 -9.38 -50.29
N GLN A 12 21.79 -8.92 -49.59
CA GLN A 12 21.69 -8.62 -48.18
C GLN A 12 20.63 -7.54 -48.01
N ASP A 13 19.55 -7.86 -47.29
CA ASP A 13 18.53 -6.89 -46.87
C ASP A 13 19.24 -5.75 -46.12
N PHE A 14 19.50 -4.63 -46.81
CA PHE A 14 20.20 -3.48 -46.25
C PHE A 14 19.36 -2.87 -45.13
N ARG A 15 19.66 -3.25 -43.87
CA ARG A 15 19.05 -2.67 -42.68
C ARG A 15 19.91 -1.50 -42.24
N PRO A 16 19.47 -0.24 -42.42
CA PRO A 16 20.37 0.91 -42.29
C PRO A 16 20.89 1.18 -40.87
N PHE A 17 20.29 0.61 -39.83
CA PHE A 17 20.70 0.79 -38.43
C PHE A 17 20.51 -0.50 -37.61
N PRO A 18 21.38 -1.53 -37.77
CA PRO A 18 21.21 -2.83 -37.09
C PRO A 18 21.43 -2.73 -35.58
N TYR A 19 22.33 -1.84 -35.13
CA TYR A 19 22.68 -1.65 -33.73
C TYR A 19 21.50 -1.15 -32.88
N CYS A 20 20.66 -0.24 -33.39
CA CYS A 20 19.49 0.25 -32.65
C CYS A 20 18.51 -0.88 -32.28
N ASP A 21 18.31 -1.85 -33.18
CA ASP A 21 17.44 -3.01 -32.92
C ASP A 21 18.05 -3.96 -31.89
N GLN A 22 19.38 -4.14 -31.92
CA GLN A 22 20.09 -4.94 -30.93
C GLN A 22 20.04 -4.28 -29.54
N ILE A 23 20.27 -2.97 -29.44
CA ILE A 23 20.23 -2.22 -28.17
C ILE A 23 18.82 -2.26 -27.56
N ILE A 24 17.76 -1.99 -28.34
CA ILE A 24 16.38 -2.05 -27.83
C ILE A 24 16.07 -3.45 -27.28
N ILE A 25 16.51 -4.51 -27.97
CA ILE A 25 16.26 -5.88 -27.52
C ILE A 25 17.12 -6.24 -26.29
N ALA A 26 18.36 -5.75 -26.20
CA ALA A 26 19.16 -5.89 -24.99
C ALA A 26 18.50 -5.21 -23.78
N ILE A 27 17.96 -3.99 -23.94
CA ILE A 27 17.24 -3.28 -22.89
C ILE A 27 15.96 -4.04 -22.48
N LEU A 28 15.21 -4.63 -23.43
CA LEU A 28 14.06 -5.49 -23.10
C LEU A 28 14.45 -6.69 -22.23
N LEU A 29 15.61 -7.32 -22.50
CA LEU A 29 16.11 -8.43 -21.67
C LEU A 29 16.51 -7.94 -20.26
N VAL A 30 17.15 -6.78 -20.15
CA VAL A 30 17.46 -6.15 -18.86
C VAL A 30 16.19 -5.85 -18.07
N ILE A 31 15.11 -5.35 -18.70
CA ILE A 31 13.82 -5.11 -18.03
C ILE A 31 13.24 -6.41 -17.44
N ILE A 32 13.28 -7.52 -18.18
CA ILE A 32 12.75 -8.81 -17.71
C ILE A 32 13.48 -9.28 -16.44
N ILE A 33 14.79 -9.07 -16.34
CA ILE A 33 15.62 -9.52 -15.22
C ILE A 33 15.56 -8.52 -14.05
N ALA A 34 15.76 -7.24 -14.34
CA ALA A 34 15.94 -6.20 -13.32
C ALA A 34 14.62 -5.83 -12.62
N VAL A 35 13.49 -5.73 -13.32
CA VAL A 35 12.23 -5.30 -12.68
C VAL A 35 11.73 -6.31 -11.63
N PRO A 36 11.84 -7.64 -11.81
CA PRO A 36 11.55 -8.59 -10.73
C PRO A 36 12.63 -8.63 -9.64
N LEU A 37 13.92 -8.65 -9.99
CA LEU A 37 15.00 -8.96 -9.03
C LEU A 37 15.59 -7.75 -8.30
N TYR A 38 15.60 -6.56 -8.91
CA TYR A 38 16.24 -5.39 -8.30
C TYR A 38 15.39 -4.76 -7.20
N PHE A 39 16.07 -4.34 -6.13
CA PHE A 39 15.57 -3.50 -5.06
C PHE A 39 16.75 -2.67 -4.54
N ASP A 40 16.48 -1.61 -3.78
CA ASP A 40 17.53 -0.82 -3.14
C ASP A 40 17.20 -0.59 -1.67
N VAL A 41 18.09 -1.00 -0.79
CA VAL A 41 17.95 -0.83 0.67
C VAL A 41 18.34 0.56 1.15
N HIS A 42 18.89 1.44 0.31
CA HIS A 42 19.27 2.82 0.67
C HIS A 42 18.12 3.83 0.53
N ILE A 43 17.00 3.43 -0.07
CA ILE A 43 15.78 4.24 -0.22
C ILE A 43 14.68 3.75 0.72
N HIS A 44 13.72 4.61 1.05
CA HIS A 44 12.62 4.26 1.94
C HIS A 44 11.58 3.37 1.25
N SER A 45 11.38 3.59 -0.05
CA SER A 45 10.48 2.82 -0.91
C SER A 45 11.21 1.65 -1.60
N VAL A 46 11.90 0.82 -0.81
CA VAL A 46 12.85 -0.25 -1.19
C VAL A 46 12.51 -1.01 -2.48
N PHE A 47 11.25 -1.45 -2.63
CA PHE A 47 10.83 -2.29 -3.75
C PHE A 47 10.12 -1.52 -4.86
N ASP A 48 9.20 -0.60 -4.55
CA ASP A 48 8.37 0.05 -5.57
C ASP A 48 9.12 1.10 -6.39
N LEU A 49 9.80 2.03 -5.72
CA LEU A 49 10.47 3.15 -6.37
C LEU A 49 11.67 2.69 -7.20
N SER A 50 12.40 1.69 -6.71
CA SER A 50 13.51 1.06 -7.43
C SER A 50 13.05 0.41 -8.74
N LYS A 51 12.00 -0.41 -8.68
CA LYS A 51 11.45 -1.11 -9.84
C LYS A 51 10.80 -0.17 -10.85
N ILE A 52 10.01 0.81 -10.41
CA ILE A 52 9.35 1.76 -11.33
C ILE A 52 10.38 2.69 -11.99
N THR A 53 11.44 3.10 -11.28
CA THR A 53 12.50 3.95 -11.84
C THR A 53 13.27 3.21 -12.93
N ILE A 54 13.68 1.95 -12.70
CA ILE A 54 14.30 1.13 -13.74
C ILE A 54 13.38 0.97 -14.95
N LEU A 55 12.10 0.64 -14.72
CA LEU A 55 11.13 0.46 -15.80
C LEU A 55 10.94 1.75 -16.62
N TYR A 56 10.84 2.90 -15.96
CA TYR A 56 10.70 4.21 -16.60
C TYR A 56 11.94 4.57 -17.42
N VAL A 57 13.12 4.55 -16.80
CA VAL A 57 14.38 4.93 -17.45
C VAL A 57 14.66 4.05 -18.68
N LEU A 58 14.55 2.73 -18.53
CA LEU A 58 14.81 1.79 -19.63
C LEU A 58 13.75 1.87 -20.74
N THR A 59 12.47 2.03 -20.41
CA THR A 59 11.42 2.15 -21.44
C THR A 59 11.51 3.47 -22.18
N LEU A 60 11.71 4.59 -21.49
CA LEU A 60 11.88 5.90 -22.12
C LEU A 60 13.14 5.95 -22.98
N ALA A 61 14.25 5.33 -22.56
CA ALA A 61 15.45 5.18 -23.37
C ALA A 61 15.20 4.38 -24.66
N MET A 62 14.47 3.25 -24.60
CA MET A 62 14.08 2.49 -25.81
C MET A 62 13.21 3.33 -26.75
N LEU A 63 12.26 4.10 -26.23
CA LEU A 63 11.42 4.99 -27.05
C LEU A 63 12.23 6.13 -27.69
N ALA A 64 13.22 6.67 -26.99
CA ALA A 64 14.14 7.67 -27.54
C ALA A 64 14.99 7.07 -28.67
N ILE A 65 15.57 5.87 -28.48
CA ILE A 65 16.33 5.15 -29.51
C ILE A 65 15.44 4.83 -30.72
N TRP A 66 14.18 4.43 -30.51
CA TRP A 66 13.22 4.19 -31.58
C TRP A 66 12.88 5.49 -32.34
N SER A 67 12.74 6.61 -31.62
CA SER A 67 12.50 7.94 -32.21
C SER A 67 13.69 8.41 -33.06
N ILE A 68 14.92 8.26 -32.54
CA ILE A 68 16.18 8.54 -33.26
C ILE A 68 16.28 7.66 -34.51
N LYS A 69 16.05 6.34 -34.40
CA LYS A 69 16.03 5.43 -35.56
C LYS A 69 15.03 5.89 -36.62
N THR A 70 13.86 6.36 -36.20
CA THR A 70 12.80 6.85 -37.11
C THR A 70 13.22 8.14 -37.81
N ILE A 71 13.86 9.08 -37.10
CA ILE A 71 14.48 10.28 -37.69
C ILE A 71 15.50 9.88 -38.76
N LEU A 72 16.50 9.08 -38.38
CA LEU A 72 17.62 8.69 -39.26
C LEU A 72 17.14 7.96 -40.52
N GLN A 73 16.11 7.11 -40.41
CA GLN A 73 15.49 6.47 -41.58
C GLN A 73 14.74 7.44 -42.49
N SER A 74 14.22 8.56 -41.97
CA SER A 74 13.53 9.58 -42.77
C SER A 74 14.45 10.60 -43.43
N SER A 75 15.70 10.72 -42.97
CA SER A 75 16.73 11.60 -43.53
C SER A 75 17.46 11.01 -44.75
N MET A 76 17.30 9.72 -45.04
CA MET A 76 18.06 9.03 -46.08
C MET A 76 17.55 9.38 -47.49
N PRO A 77 18.42 9.78 -48.44
CA PRO A 77 18.00 10.11 -49.79
C PRO A 77 17.49 8.87 -50.55
N ALA A 78 16.48 9.07 -51.39
CA ALA A 78 15.78 8.01 -52.12
C ALA A 78 16.60 7.35 -53.25
N SER A 79 17.87 7.73 -53.43
CA SER A 79 18.76 7.32 -54.53
C SER A 79 19.65 6.12 -54.23
N LEU A 80 19.55 5.49 -53.05
CA LEU A 80 20.27 4.25 -52.74
C LEU A 80 19.70 3.06 -53.57
N PRO A 81 20.52 2.29 -54.30
CA PRO A 81 20.04 1.20 -55.15
C PRO A 81 19.29 0.12 -54.35
N GLY A 82 18.07 -0.21 -54.78
CA GLY A 82 17.18 -1.18 -54.10
C GLY A 82 15.99 -0.55 -53.36
N GLY A 83 15.93 0.79 -53.24
CA GLY A 83 14.82 1.50 -52.61
C GLY A 83 13.51 1.46 -53.41
N ASN A 84 12.63 0.49 -53.14
CA ASN A 84 11.25 0.51 -53.63
C ASN A 84 10.52 1.79 -53.15
N GLN A 85 10.24 2.71 -54.08
CA GLN A 85 9.76 4.08 -53.81
C GLN A 85 8.44 4.18 -53.01
N GLN A 86 7.68 3.08 -52.85
CA GLN A 86 6.45 3.06 -52.07
C GLN A 86 6.66 3.09 -50.54
N HIS A 87 7.88 2.92 -50.03
CA HIS A 87 8.13 2.78 -48.58
C HIS A 87 8.52 4.05 -47.81
N LEU A 88 8.95 5.12 -48.48
CA LEU A 88 9.55 6.32 -47.84
C LEU A 88 8.56 7.42 -47.43
N SER A 89 7.33 7.42 -47.95
CA SER A 89 6.43 8.59 -47.90
C SER A 89 5.27 8.53 -46.88
N SER A 90 5.18 7.50 -46.04
CA SER A 90 4.13 7.43 -45.00
C SER A 90 4.70 7.30 -43.60
N PHE A 91 4.30 8.22 -42.70
CA PHE A 91 4.49 8.13 -41.26
C PHE A 91 3.92 6.79 -40.79
N ASN A 92 4.80 5.81 -40.57
CA ASN A 92 4.39 4.42 -40.55
C ASN A 92 3.93 4.07 -39.13
N LEU A 93 2.66 4.37 -38.83
CA LEU A 93 1.89 3.87 -37.67
C LEU A 93 1.66 2.33 -37.75
N SER A 94 2.58 1.61 -38.39
CA SER A 94 2.69 0.15 -38.44
C SER A 94 2.80 -0.57 -37.08
N PRO A 95 3.11 0.04 -35.91
CA PRO A 95 2.77 -0.54 -34.61
C PRO A 95 1.35 -1.10 -34.53
N LEU A 96 0.35 -0.38 -35.07
CA LEU A 96 -1.02 -0.89 -35.10
C LEU A 96 -1.18 -2.10 -36.05
N SER A 97 -0.35 -2.26 -37.09
CA SER A 97 -0.54 -3.28 -38.13
C SER A 97 -0.23 -4.72 -37.68
N LYS A 98 0.74 -4.91 -36.78
CA LYS A 98 0.97 -6.20 -36.10
C LYS A 98 -0.01 -6.41 -34.93
N ALA A 99 -0.36 -5.34 -34.21
CA ALA A 99 -1.20 -5.38 -33.01
C ALA A 99 -2.72 -5.20 -33.27
N GLN A 100 -3.19 -5.27 -34.53
CA GLN A 100 -4.55 -4.85 -34.92
C GLN A 100 -5.73 -5.29 -34.03
N PRO A 101 -5.82 -6.54 -33.52
CA PRO A 101 -6.96 -6.92 -32.68
C PRO A 101 -7.00 -6.22 -31.31
N LEU A 102 -5.85 -5.76 -30.77
CA LEU A 102 -5.75 -5.18 -29.42
C LEU A 102 -5.39 -3.70 -29.40
N SER A 103 -4.80 -3.16 -30.47
CA SER A 103 -4.34 -1.78 -30.51
C SER A 103 -5.45 -0.76 -30.22
N LEU A 104 -6.67 -1.00 -30.73
CA LEU A 104 -7.79 -0.09 -30.53
C LEU A 104 -8.32 -0.06 -29.08
N PRO A 105 -8.65 -1.18 -28.42
CA PRO A 105 -9.05 -1.15 -27.00
C PRO A 105 -7.92 -0.65 -26.08
N ILE A 106 -6.65 -0.93 -26.39
CA ILE A 106 -5.50 -0.40 -25.62
C ILE A 106 -5.43 1.13 -25.71
N VAL A 107 -5.56 1.71 -26.91
CA VAL A 107 -5.54 3.17 -27.11
C VAL A 107 -6.79 3.82 -26.51
N ALA A 108 -7.96 3.18 -26.60
CA ALA A 108 -9.17 3.63 -25.93
C ALA A 108 -8.99 3.65 -24.39
N PHE A 109 -8.30 2.65 -23.83
CA PHE A 109 -8.05 2.59 -22.38
C PHE A 109 -7.12 3.71 -21.92
N LEU A 110 -6.05 4.00 -22.69
CA LEU A 110 -5.21 5.17 -22.44
C LEU A 110 -5.99 6.48 -22.52
N PHE A 111 -6.87 6.62 -23.51
CA PHE A 111 -7.68 7.83 -23.68
C PHE A 111 -8.64 8.06 -22.51
N VAL A 112 -9.40 7.03 -22.11
CA VAL A 112 -10.31 7.11 -20.95
C VAL A 112 -9.53 7.33 -19.65
N SER A 113 -8.39 6.66 -19.46
CA SER A 113 -7.52 6.88 -18.29
C SER A 113 -6.95 8.30 -18.25
N GLY A 114 -6.65 8.89 -19.41
CA GLY A 114 -6.21 10.29 -19.52
C GLY A 114 -7.32 11.28 -19.18
N LEU A 115 -8.53 11.09 -19.70
CA LEU A 115 -9.70 11.91 -19.32
C LEU A 115 -9.98 11.82 -17.82
N SER A 116 -10.00 10.60 -17.28
CA SER A 116 -10.17 10.31 -15.86
C SER A 116 -9.08 10.96 -14.98
N THR A 117 -7.84 11.03 -15.47
CA THR A 117 -6.73 11.72 -14.80
C THR A 117 -6.96 13.23 -14.76
N ILE A 118 -7.47 13.83 -15.85
CA ILE A 118 -7.77 15.27 -15.92
C ILE A 118 -8.97 15.63 -15.03
N SER A 119 -10.01 14.79 -14.99
CA SER A 119 -11.20 14.97 -14.15
C SER A 119 -11.06 14.41 -12.73
N SER A 120 -9.85 13.99 -12.34
CA SER A 120 -9.57 13.34 -11.06
C SER A 120 -9.82 14.28 -9.87
N ILE A 121 -10.12 13.72 -8.70
CA ILE A 121 -10.13 14.45 -7.42
C ILE A 121 -8.76 15.07 -7.06
N ASN A 122 -7.69 14.55 -7.66
CA ASN A 122 -6.36 15.17 -7.67
C ASN A 122 -5.61 14.76 -8.97
N PRO A 123 -5.60 15.63 -10.00
CA PRO A 123 -4.96 15.31 -11.28
C PRO A 123 -3.46 15.06 -11.20
N TYR A 124 -2.74 15.71 -10.28
CA TYR A 124 -1.30 15.48 -10.09
C TYR A 124 -1.02 14.07 -9.54
N LEU A 125 -1.70 13.70 -8.46
CA LEU A 125 -1.56 12.37 -7.86
C LEU A 125 -2.01 11.28 -8.85
N SER A 126 -3.05 11.56 -9.64
CA SER A 126 -3.53 10.63 -10.65
C SER A 126 -2.59 10.47 -11.84
N LEU A 127 -1.85 11.53 -12.21
CA LEU A 127 -0.83 11.48 -13.25
C LEU A 127 0.40 10.69 -12.81
N VAL A 128 0.90 10.94 -11.59
CA VAL A 128 2.18 10.41 -11.08
C VAL A 128 2.04 9.10 -10.31
N GLY A 129 0.94 8.92 -9.59
CA GLY A 129 0.70 7.86 -8.63
C GLY A 129 1.12 8.23 -7.21
N THR A 130 0.57 7.50 -6.24
CA THR A 130 0.81 7.71 -4.81
C THR A 130 2.20 7.21 -4.40
N TYR A 131 2.82 7.90 -3.44
CA TYR A 131 4.11 7.51 -2.85
C TYR A 131 4.09 6.04 -2.37
N LYS A 132 5.22 5.34 -2.52
CA LYS A 132 5.35 3.86 -2.40
C LYS A 132 4.54 3.02 -3.39
N ARG A 133 3.95 3.57 -4.46
CA ARG A 133 3.23 2.79 -5.50
C ARG A 133 3.46 3.28 -6.92
N TYR A 134 3.40 4.60 -7.14
CA TYR A 134 3.57 5.26 -8.44
C TYR A 134 2.65 4.71 -9.55
N GLY A 135 1.47 4.21 -9.18
CA GLY A 135 0.53 3.52 -10.07
C GLY A 135 -0.38 4.44 -10.89
N GLY A 136 0.06 5.67 -11.18
CA GLY A 136 -0.70 6.69 -11.90
C GLY A 136 -0.65 6.53 -13.43
N PHE A 137 -1.19 7.51 -14.15
CA PHE A 137 -1.34 7.47 -15.61
C PHE A 137 -0.01 7.34 -16.36
N ILE A 138 1.08 7.96 -15.88
CA ILE A 138 2.43 7.80 -16.48
C ILE A 138 2.84 6.31 -16.49
N SER A 139 2.56 5.56 -15.42
CA SER A 139 2.88 4.11 -15.38
C SER A 139 2.11 3.34 -16.45
N THR A 140 0.83 3.69 -16.66
CA THR A 140 -0.03 3.09 -17.67
C THR A 140 0.49 3.36 -19.09
N ILE A 141 0.95 4.58 -19.36
CA ILE A 141 1.62 4.92 -20.63
C ILE A 141 2.87 4.06 -20.82
N VAL A 142 3.74 3.95 -19.81
CA VAL A 142 4.98 3.16 -19.90
C VAL A 142 4.69 1.67 -20.17
N TYR A 143 3.73 1.07 -19.46
CA TYR A 143 3.32 -0.32 -19.68
C TYR A 143 2.79 -0.56 -21.10
N VAL A 144 1.94 0.34 -21.62
CA VAL A 144 1.40 0.24 -22.98
C VAL A 144 2.48 0.48 -24.03
N SER A 145 3.39 1.44 -23.82
CA SER A 145 4.54 1.67 -24.67
C SER A 145 5.43 0.43 -24.78
N LEU A 146 5.68 -0.25 -23.66
CA LEU A 146 6.44 -1.50 -23.60
C LEU A 146 5.79 -2.61 -24.43
N PHE A 147 4.46 -2.78 -24.34
CA PHE A 147 3.71 -3.69 -25.22
C PHE A 147 3.95 -3.39 -26.71
N PHE A 148 3.87 -2.13 -27.13
CA PHE A 148 4.12 -1.74 -28.52
C PHE A 148 5.58 -1.97 -28.93
N VAL A 149 6.56 -1.68 -28.08
CA VAL A 149 7.98 -1.98 -28.36
C VAL A 149 8.16 -3.49 -28.59
N ILE A 150 7.65 -4.35 -27.71
CA ILE A 150 7.78 -5.81 -27.85
C ILE A 150 7.18 -6.29 -29.18
N VAL A 151 5.95 -5.90 -29.52
CA VAL A 151 5.28 -6.34 -30.77
C VAL A 151 6.02 -5.88 -32.04
N ASN A 152 6.73 -4.74 -32.00
CA ASN A 152 7.48 -4.25 -33.15
C ASN A 152 8.84 -4.92 -33.31
N PHE A 153 9.63 -5.00 -32.24
CA PHE A 153 11.04 -5.40 -32.26
C PHE A 153 11.28 -6.90 -32.04
N ILE A 154 10.32 -7.63 -31.45
CA ILE A 154 10.43 -9.09 -31.25
C ILE A 154 9.73 -9.85 -32.39
N ASP A 155 10.47 -10.78 -32.99
CA ASP A 155 9.95 -11.76 -33.95
C ASP A 155 9.67 -13.11 -33.26
N LYS A 156 8.77 -13.91 -33.84
CA LYS A 156 8.36 -15.24 -33.32
C LYS A 156 9.54 -16.17 -32.97
N ARG A 157 10.65 -16.10 -33.71
CA ARG A 157 11.89 -16.86 -33.42
C ARG A 157 12.52 -16.53 -32.06
N ARG A 158 12.41 -15.28 -31.58
CA ARG A 158 12.99 -14.83 -30.30
C ARG A 158 12.07 -15.07 -29.10
N LEU A 159 10.82 -15.48 -29.31
CA LEU A 159 9.90 -15.79 -28.20
C LEU A 159 10.44 -16.91 -27.30
N SER A 160 11.08 -17.94 -27.87
CA SER A 160 11.69 -19.01 -27.06
C SER A 160 12.70 -18.46 -26.06
N SER A 161 13.62 -17.60 -26.52
CA SER A 161 14.65 -16.99 -25.69
C SER A 161 14.08 -16.04 -24.62
N LEU A 162 13.01 -15.31 -24.93
CA LEU A 162 12.31 -14.48 -23.94
C LEU A 162 11.66 -15.34 -22.85
N LEU A 163 11.04 -16.47 -23.21
CA LEU A 163 10.53 -17.43 -22.22
C LEU A 163 11.65 -17.95 -21.32
N ASP A 164 12.82 -18.28 -21.89
CA ASP A 164 13.97 -18.77 -21.11
C ASP A 164 14.44 -17.72 -20.09
N VAL A 165 14.57 -16.45 -20.49
CA VAL A 165 14.98 -15.38 -19.58
C VAL A 165 13.93 -15.10 -18.49
N ILE A 166 12.63 -15.14 -18.80
CA ILE A 166 11.56 -15.03 -17.80
C ILE A 166 11.64 -16.20 -16.80
N ILE A 167 11.83 -17.43 -17.28
CA ILE A 167 11.92 -18.64 -16.44
C ILE A 167 13.17 -18.60 -15.55
N ILE A 168 14.34 -18.23 -16.09
CA ILE A 168 15.58 -18.07 -15.32
C ILE A 168 15.41 -17.01 -14.23
N THR A 169 14.78 -15.87 -14.55
CA THR A 169 14.50 -14.81 -13.58
C THR A 169 13.60 -15.30 -12.45
N ALA A 170 12.54 -16.07 -12.77
CA ALA A 170 11.65 -16.66 -11.77
C ALA A 170 12.35 -17.72 -10.91
N SER A 171 13.24 -18.53 -11.49
CA SER A 171 14.06 -19.50 -10.75
C SER A 171 15.00 -18.79 -9.75
N ALA A 172 15.67 -17.71 -10.16
CA ALA A 172 16.51 -16.91 -9.28
C ALA A 172 15.72 -16.32 -8.10
N ALA A 173 14.55 -15.72 -8.38
CA ALA A 173 13.63 -15.25 -7.33
C ALA A 173 13.12 -16.38 -6.42
N SER A 174 12.94 -17.60 -6.96
CA SER A 174 12.52 -18.77 -6.20
C SER A 174 13.59 -19.31 -5.27
N VAL A 175 14.85 -19.37 -5.72
CA VAL A 175 15.98 -19.72 -4.85
C VAL A 175 16.07 -18.72 -3.69
N TYR A 176 16.07 -17.43 -3.97
CA TYR A 176 16.14 -16.41 -2.91
C TYR A 176 14.96 -16.46 -1.94
N GLY A 177 13.73 -16.62 -2.46
CA GLY A 177 12.53 -16.78 -1.62
C GLY A 177 12.57 -18.04 -0.74
N ILE A 178 13.20 -19.13 -1.19
CA ILE A 178 13.40 -20.33 -0.38
C ILE A 178 14.50 -20.12 0.67
N LEU A 179 15.60 -19.42 0.35
CA LEU A 179 16.63 -19.07 1.34
C LEU A 179 16.05 -18.24 2.49
N GLN A 180 15.21 -17.24 2.18
CA GLN A 180 14.46 -16.48 3.19
C GLN A 180 13.59 -17.35 4.12
N TYR A 181 13.01 -18.45 3.61
CA TYR A 181 12.22 -19.38 4.46
C TYR A 181 13.06 -20.01 5.58
N PHE A 182 14.33 -20.31 5.29
CA PHE A 182 15.28 -20.91 6.22
C PHE A 182 16.00 -19.88 7.10
N GLY A 183 15.58 -18.61 7.08
CA GLY A 183 16.23 -17.52 7.82
C GLY A 183 17.52 -17.00 7.16
N LEU A 184 17.88 -17.50 5.98
CA LEU A 184 19.05 -17.07 5.21
C LEU A 184 18.68 -15.86 4.32
N ASP A 185 18.19 -14.78 4.94
CA ASP A 185 18.01 -13.51 4.24
C ASP A 185 19.34 -12.73 4.24
N LEU A 186 19.79 -12.34 3.05
CA LEU A 186 21.07 -11.65 2.85
C LEU A 186 21.00 -10.15 3.22
N TYR A 187 19.80 -9.61 3.45
CA TYR A 187 19.57 -8.19 3.69
C TYR A 187 18.63 -7.96 4.87
N HIS A 188 19.00 -7.01 5.74
CA HIS A 188 18.09 -6.45 6.74
C HIS A 188 17.36 -5.23 6.15
N TRP A 189 16.05 -5.40 5.93
CA TRP A 189 15.18 -4.38 5.35
C TRP A 189 14.84 -3.29 6.38
N SER A 190 14.83 -2.02 5.97
CA SER A 190 14.51 -0.90 6.87
C SER A 190 13.03 -0.79 7.24
N THR A 191 12.17 -1.53 6.54
CA THR A 191 10.77 -1.81 6.90
C THR A 191 10.67 -3.22 7.48
N SER A 192 10.38 -3.32 8.78
CA SER A 192 10.11 -4.58 9.45
C SER A 192 8.82 -5.20 8.92
N PHE A 193 8.94 -6.09 7.93
CA PHE A 193 7.82 -6.91 7.47
C PHE A 193 7.51 -7.97 8.52
N GLY A 194 6.71 -7.61 9.53
CA GLY A 194 6.27 -8.49 10.61
C GLY A 194 5.47 -9.67 10.08
N TYR A 195 6.16 -10.76 9.71
CA TYR A 195 5.53 -11.98 9.21
C TYR A 195 6.25 -13.23 9.70
N GLY A 196 5.57 -13.99 10.55
CA GLY A 196 5.93 -15.38 10.78
C GLY A 196 5.81 -16.20 9.49
N ILE A 197 6.95 -16.64 8.94
CA ILE A 197 7.05 -17.82 8.08
C ILE A 197 6.28 -17.67 6.74
N ARG A 198 6.35 -16.49 6.08
CA ARG A 198 5.87 -16.26 4.70
C ARG A 198 6.93 -15.55 3.88
N VAL A 199 7.21 -16.06 2.68
CA VAL A 199 8.33 -15.55 1.86
C VAL A 199 7.88 -14.52 0.83
N SER A 200 8.70 -13.47 0.66
CA SER A 200 8.44 -12.35 -0.25
C SER A 200 9.42 -12.29 -1.44
N SER A 201 10.58 -12.93 -1.33
CA SER A 201 11.70 -12.75 -2.27
C SER A 201 11.98 -11.26 -2.51
N THR A 202 12.46 -10.92 -3.70
CA THR A 202 12.76 -9.55 -4.17
C THR A 202 11.51 -8.66 -4.39
N PHE A 203 10.31 -9.12 -4.02
CA PHE A 203 9.03 -8.45 -4.31
C PHE A 203 8.46 -7.67 -3.12
N GLY A 204 9.06 -7.76 -1.93
CA GLY A 204 8.61 -7.06 -0.72
C GLY A 204 7.30 -7.57 -0.09
N HIS A 205 6.52 -8.39 -0.80
CA HIS A 205 5.27 -8.96 -0.25
C HIS A 205 4.92 -10.32 -0.87
N PRO A 206 4.46 -11.33 -0.09
CA PRO A 206 4.26 -12.70 -0.58
C PRO A 206 3.16 -12.81 -1.64
N ALA A 207 2.17 -11.91 -1.63
CA ALA A 207 1.11 -11.92 -2.63
C ALA A 207 1.61 -11.51 -4.03
N PHE A 208 2.62 -10.64 -4.10
CA PHE A 208 3.19 -10.20 -5.38
C PHE A 208 4.13 -11.24 -5.97
N PHE A 209 4.95 -11.84 -5.12
CA PHE A 209 5.84 -12.93 -5.52
C PHE A 209 5.05 -14.16 -6.01
N SER A 210 4.04 -14.61 -5.25
CA SER A 210 3.20 -15.73 -5.68
C SER A 210 2.44 -15.46 -6.98
N ALA A 211 1.92 -14.24 -7.17
CA ALA A 211 1.26 -13.84 -8.42
C ALA A 211 2.22 -13.92 -9.63
N PHE A 212 3.48 -13.49 -9.46
CA PHE A 212 4.50 -13.63 -10.50
C PHE A 212 4.79 -15.11 -10.81
N LEU A 213 4.95 -15.97 -9.80
CA LEU A 213 5.21 -17.41 -9.99
C LEU A 213 4.10 -18.12 -10.78
N ILE A 214 2.82 -17.87 -10.46
CA ILE A 214 1.70 -18.53 -11.16
C ILE A 214 1.54 -18.08 -12.62
N MET A 215 2.07 -16.90 -12.99
CA MET A 215 2.14 -16.46 -14.38
C MET A 215 3.27 -17.15 -15.16
N VAL A 216 4.36 -17.52 -14.48
CA VAL A 216 5.54 -18.17 -15.09
C VAL A 216 5.41 -19.69 -15.14
N ILE A 217 4.69 -20.33 -14.20
CA ILE A 217 4.47 -21.79 -14.20
C ILE A 217 3.94 -22.31 -15.55
N PRO A 218 2.91 -21.70 -16.19
CA PRO A 218 2.48 -22.11 -17.52
C PRO A 218 3.54 -21.96 -18.62
N LEU A 219 4.52 -21.06 -18.47
CA LEU A 219 5.63 -20.90 -19.40
C LEU A 219 6.62 -22.06 -19.29
N VAL A 220 6.84 -22.57 -18.08
CA VAL A 220 7.59 -23.80 -17.85
C VAL A 220 6.85 -25.00 -18.48
N LEU A 221 5.51 -25.04 -18.38
CA LEU A 221 4.71 -26.05 -19.09
C LEU A 221 4.85 -25.96 -20.62
N ILE A 222 4.99 -24.77 -21.22
CA ILE A 222 5.30 -24.64 -22.66
C ILE A 222 6.58 -25.40 -23.00
N LYS A 223 7.65 -25.23 -22.21
CA LYS A 223 8.94 -25.88 -22.44
C LYS A 223 8.83 -27.41 -22.26
N ILE A 224 8.26 -27.86 -21.13
CA ILE A 224 8.01 -29.29 -20.84
C ILE A 224 7.25 -29.96 -21.99
N PHE A 225 6.12 -29.38 -22.44
CA PHE A 225 5.28 -30.00 -23.47
C PHE A 225 5.78 -29.77 -24.91
N SER A 226 6.69 -28.83 -25.16
CA SER A 226 7.37 -28.68 -26.45
C SER A 226 8.53 -29.67 -26.65
N CYS A 227 9.10 -30.23 -25.58
CA CYS A 227 10.10 -31.30 -25.68
C CYS A 227 9.46 -32.60 -26.21
N LYS A 228 9.97 -33.10 -27.35
CA LYS A 228 9.61 -34.42 -27.92
C LYS A 228 10.12 -35.58 -27.08
N GLU A 229 11.29 -35.42 -26.47
CA GLU A 229 11.98 -36.43 -25.67
C GLU A 229 11.87 -36.07 -24.19
N TRP A 230 11.52 -37.04 -23.35
CA TRP A 230 11.28 -36.84 -21.93
C TRP A 230 12.51 -36.35 -21.15
N PHE A 231 13.71 -36.86 -21.46
CA PHE A 231 14.93 -36.48 -20.75
C PHE A 231 15.30 -35.00 -20.96
N LYS A 232 14.92 -34.39 -22.09
CA LYS A 232 15.06 -32.94 -22.33
C LYS A 232 14.07 -32.10 -21.51
N ALA A 233 13.02 -32.72 -20.95
CA ALA A 233 12.06 -32.04 -20.07
C ALA A 233 12.51 -31.98 -18.60
N TYR A 234 13.41 -32.87 -18.14
CA TYR A 234 13.89 -32.92 -16.77
C TYR A 234 14.31 -31.58 -16.15
N PRO A 235 15.16 -30.73 -16.77
CA PRO A 235 15.53 -29.45 -16.17
C PRO A 235 14.32 -28.53 -15.95
N TYR A 236 13.35 -28.56 -16.86
CA TYR A 236 12.10 -27.79 -16.72
C TYR A 236 11.15 -28.38 -15.67
N ILE A 237 11.15 -29.71 -15.45
CA ILE A 237 10.41 -30.35 -14.35
C ILE A 237 11.04 -29.98 -13.00
N GLY A 238 12.37 -29.94 -12.90
CA GLY A 238 13.09 -29.46 -11.72
C GLY A 238 12.78 -27.98 -11.42
N ILE A 239 12.78 -27.13 -12.45
CA ILE A 239 12.35 -25.73 -12.34
C ILE A 239 10.88 -25.64 -11.89
N LEU A 240 9.97 -26.44 -12.45
CA LEU A 240 8.56 -26.45 -12.04
C LEU A 240 8.41 -26.79 -10.56
N ALA A 241 9.14 -27.80 -10.06
CA ALA A 241 9.16 -28.14 -8.64
C ALA A 241 9.71 -26.98 -7.78
N LEU A 242 10.81 -26.35 -8.19
CA LEU A 242 11.38 -25.16 -7.53
C LEU A 242 10.38 -24.01 -7.41
N LEU A 243 9.70 -23.64 -8.51
CA LEU A 243 8.70 -22.57 -8.51
C LEU A 243 7.51 -22.92 -7.61
N LEU A 244 7.08 -24.19 -7.58
CA LEU A 244 5.96 -24.66 -6.76
C LEU A 244 6.28 -24.72 -5.26
N ILE A 245 7.53 -25.08 -4.89
CA ILE A 245 8.00 -25.03 -3.50
C ILE A 245 8.06 -23.58 -3.01
N ALA A 246 8.67 -22.67 -3.78
CA ALA A 246 8.70 -21.25 -3.46
C ALA A 246 7.28 -20.66 -3.34
N PHE A 247 6.38 -21.03 -4.26
CA PHE A 247 4.97 -20.66 -4.24
C PHE A 247 4.27 -21.12 -2.95
N TYR A 248 4.45 -22.37 -2.52
CA TYR A 248 3.85 -22.90 -1.29
C TYR A 248 4.25 -22.09 -0.05
N TYR A 249 5.52 -21.70 0.07
CA TYR A 249 6.00 -20.88 1.19
C TYR A 249 5.45 -19.44 1.21
N THR A 250 4.87 -18.93 0.11
CA THR A 250 4.16 -17.63 0.15
C THR A 250 2.84 -17.69 0.92
N ARG A 251 2.24 -18.89 1.03
CA ARG A 251 0.93 -19.17 1.65
C ARG A 251 -0.21 -18.27 1.14
N THR A 252 -0.17 -17.87 -0.14
CA THR A 252 -1.15 -16.91 -0.71
C THR A 252 -2.33 -17.63 -1.40
N ARG A 253 -3.50 -17.59 -0.76
CA ARG A 253 -4.71 -18.34 -1.19
C ARG A 253 -5.32 -17.86 -2.51
N ALA A 254 -5.31 -16.56 -2.78
CA ALA A 254 -5.82 -16.01 -4.05
C ALA A 254 -4.98 -16.54 -5.24
N SER A 255 -3.65 -16.57 -5.08
CA SER A 255 -2.73 -17.09 -6.09
C SER A 255 -2.91 -18.59 -6.32
N PHE A 256 -3.32 -19.35 -5.28
CA PHE A 256 -3.65 -20.77 -5.39
C PHE A 256 -4.87 -21.03 -6.28
N LEU A 257 -5.93 -20.20 -6.18
CA LEU A 257 -7.06 -20.26 -7.10
C LEU A 257 -6.63 -19.92 -8.54
N GLY A 258 -5.80 -18.89 -8.71
CA GLY A 258 -5.23 -18.54 -10.02
C GLY A 258 -4.41 -19.68 -10.64
N LEU A 259 -3.61 -20.38 -9.83
CA LEU A 259 -2.85 -21.57 -10.22
C LEU A 259 -3.75 -22.72 -10.67
N ILE A 260 -4.80 -23.07 -9.91
CA ILE A 260 -5.72 -24.15 -10.28
C ILE A 260 -6.42 -23.82 -11.60
N VAL A 261 -7.02 -22.63 -11.71
CA VAL A 261 -7.80 -22.25 -12.90
C VAL A 261 -6.93 -22.19 -14.15
N SER A 262 -5.73 -21.59 -14.08
CA SER A 262 -4.83 -21.52 -15.23
C SER A 262 -4.34 -22.89 -15.71
N ASN A 263 -4.08 -23.81 -14.79
CA ASN A 263 -3.59 -25.15 -15.10
C ASN A 263 -4.68 -26.07 -15.64
N LEU A 264 -5.90 -26.05 -15.07
CA LEU A 264 -7.05 -26.76 -15.62
C LEU A 264 -7.34 -26.27 -17.06
N PHE A 265 -7.29 -24.96 -17.28
CA PHE A 265 -7.45 -24.38 -18.62
C PHE A 265 -6.33 -24.84 -19.58
N PHE A 266 -5.07 -24.85 -19.15
CA PHE A 266 -3.93 -25.35 -19.94
C PHE A 266 -4.13 -26.79 -20.41
N PHE A 267 -4.40 -27.72 -19.47
CA PHE A 267 -4.57 -29.13 -19.78
C PHE A 267 -5.85 -29.42 -20.60
N SER A 268 -6.91 -28.63 -20.42
CA SER A 268 -8.14 -28.76 -21.23
C SER A 268 -7.92 -28.42 -22.71
N LEU A 269 -7.05 -27.45 -23.02
CA LEU A 269 -6.86 -26.94 -24.39
C LEU A 269 -5.70 -27.60 -25.15
N ILE A 270 -4.70 -28.15 -24.46
CA ILE A 270 -3.51 -28.73 -25.11
C ILE A 270 -3.83 -29.97 -25.96
N GLY A 271 -4.92 -30.68 -25.63
CA GLY A 271 -5.52 -31.75 -26.44
C GLY A 271 -4.89 -33.14 -26.20
N LYS A 272 -5.74 -34.19 -26.29
CA LYS A 272 -5.38 -35.58 -25.98
C LYS A 272 -4.11 -36.08 -26.67
N LYS A 273 -3.87 -35.71 -27.94
CA LYS A 273 -2.67 -36.12 -28.70
C LYS A 273 -1.36 -35.68 -28.02
N ASN A 274 -1.31 -34.47 -27.46
CA ASN A 274 -0.11 -33.94 -26.82
C ASN A 274 0.09 -34.50 -25.40
N LEU A 275 -1.01 -34.79 -24.69
CA LEU A 275 -0.98 -35.44 -23.36
C LEU A 275 -0.55 -36.90 -23.45
N LEU A 276 -0.98 -37.62 -24.48
CA LEU A 276 -0.69 -39.05 -24.68
C LEU A 276 0.60 -39.32 -25.46
N ALA A 277 1.21 -38.29 -26.06
CA ALA A 277 2.50 -38.41 -26.75
C ALA A 277 3.62 -38.90 -25.82
N ASP A 278 3.56 -38.51 -24.54
CA ASP A 278 4.43 -39.01 -23.49
C ASP A 278 3.64 -39.10 -22.17
N LYS A 279 3.21 -40.32 -21.83
CA LYS A 279 2.40 -40.57 -20.63
C LYS A 279 3.20 -40.30 -19.36
N THR A 280 4.47 -40.69 -19.32
CA THR A 280 5.34 -40.55 -18.13
C THR A 280 5.54 -39.08 -17.78
N LYS A 281 5.93 -38.25 -18.76
CA LYS A 281 6.09 -36.80 -18.58
C LYS A 281 4.79 -36.15 -18.09
N THR A 282 3.66 -36.53 -18.69
CA THR A 282 2.33 -35.99 -18.33
C THR A 282 1.93 -36.39 -16.91
N ILE A 283 2.09 -37.67 -16.54
CA ILE A 283 1.80 -38.18 -15.19
C ILE A 283 2.67 -37.48 -14.14
N VAL A 284 3.99 -37.43 -14.33
CA VAL A 284 4.92 -36.77 -13.38
C VAL A 284 4.56 -35.30 -13.19
N THR A 285 4.31 -34.58 -14.28
CA THR A 285 3.93 -33.15 -14.22
C THR A 285 2.63 -32.94 -13.43
N ILE A 286 1.59 -33.73 -13.73
CA ILE A 286 0.30 -33.64 -13.04
C ILE A 286 0.42 -34.07 -11.57
N SER A 287 1.17 -35.12 -11.25
CA SER A 287 1.38 -35.59 -9.87
C SER A 287 2.08 -34.55 -8.99
N ILE A 288 3.06 -33.81 -9.51
CA ILE A 288 3.70 -32.70 -8.78
C ILE A 288 2.67 -31.59 -8.47
N MET A 289 1.81 -31.26 -9.45
CA MET A 289 0.79 -30.21 -9.34
C MET A 289 -0.40 -30.61 -8.44
N ILE A 290 -0.74 -31.90 -8.37
CA ILE A 290 -1.71 -32.44 -7.42
C ILE A 290 -1.08 -32.49 -6.02
N GLY A 291 0.15 -32.97 -5.89
CA GLY A 291 0.88 -33.06 -4.62
C GLY A 291 0.98 -31.71 -3.91
N ILE A 292 1.41 -30.66 -4.61
CA ILE A 292 1.45 -29.30 -4.05
C ILE A 292 0.06 -28.79 -3.67
N SER A 293 -0.98 -29.18 -4.39
CA SER A 293 -2.37 -28.79 -4.10
C SER A 293 -2.95 -29.49 -2.87
N ILE A 294 -2.55 -30.74 -2.62
CA ILE A 294 -2.85 -31.47 -1.39
C ILE A 294 -2.11 -30.83 -0.21
N LEU A 295 -0.79 -30.63 -0.32
CA LEU A 295 0.03 -29.98 0.71
C LEU A 295 -0.51 -28.60 1.13
N PHE A 296 -0.97 -27.81 0.17
CA PHE A 296 -1.55 -26.48 0.42
C PHE A 296 -2.84 -26.53 1.26
N ASN A 297 -3.63 -27.61 1.16
CA ASN A 297 -4.91 -27.75 1.87
C ASN A 297 -4.84 -28.59 3.15
N VAL A 298 -3.86 -29.48 3.28
CA VAL A 298 -3.57 -30.24 4.53
C VAL A 298 -2.99 -29.33 5.62
N ASN A 299 -2.22 -28.30 5.24
CA ASN A 299 -1.66 -27.34 6.19
C ASN A 299 -2.71 -26.29 6.60
N ASP A 300 -3.24 -26.39 7.82
CA ASP A 300 -4.32 -25.54 8.35
C ASP A 300 -4.08 -24.02 8.15
N LYS A 301 -2.85 -23.54 8.36
CA LYS A 301 -2.51 -22.11 8.17
C LYS A 301 -2.59 -21.67 6.71
N ALA A 302 -2.30 -22.55 5.75
CA ALA A 302 -2.37 -22.24 4.32
C ALA A 302 -3.75 -22.56 3.70
N SER A 303 -4.46 -23.55 4.26
CA SER A 303 -5.64 -24.19 3.68
C SER A 303 -6.68 -23.21 3.15
N VAL A 304 -7.13 -23.45 1.91
CA VAL A 304 -8.25 -22.70 1.32
C VAL A 304 -9.57 -23.29 1.80
N VAL A 305 -9.68 -24.61 1.83
CA VAL A 305 -10.87 -25.33 2.33
C VAL A 305 -11.09 -25.05 3.81
N GLY A 306 -10.04 -25.11 4.65
CA GLY A 306 -10.14 -24.81 6.09
C GLY A 306 -10.67 -23.40 6.35
N ARG A 307 -10.18 -22.40 5.60
CA ARG A 307 -10.67 -21.02 5.69
C ARG A 307 -12.07 -20.83 5.13
N PHE A 308 -12.49 -21.54 4.10
CA PHE A 308 -13.85 -21.44 3.59
C PHE A 308 -14.85 -22.00 4.59
N LYS A 309 -14.58 -23.18 5.17
CA LYS A 309 -15.36 -23.77 6.28
C LYS A 309 -15.43 -22.83 7.49
N GLY A 310 -14.27 -22.32 7.94
CA GLY A 310 -14.19 -21.37 9.06
C GLY A 310 -14.83 -20.01 8.80
N SER A 311 -15.15 -19.64 7.54
CA SER A 311 -15.87 -18.40 7.21
C SER A 311 -17.37 -18.59 7.02
N ILE A 312 -17.88 -19.82 7.10
CA ILE A 312 -19.29 -20.18 6.82
C ILE A 312 -19.97 -20.77 8.07
N ASN A 313 -19.21 -21.35 8.99
CA ASN A 313 -19.76 -21.75 10.28
C ASN A 313 -20.30 -20.50 11.00
N PRO A 314 -21.61 -20.43 11.30
CA PRO A 314 -22.12 -19.36 12.15
C PRO A 314 -21.47 -19.51 13.53
N VAL A 315 -20.91 -18.42 14.05
CA VAL A 315 -20.57 -18.35 15.47
C VAL A 315 -21.91 -18.43 16.22
N HIS A 316 -22.18 -19.59 16.82
CA HIS A 316 -23.26 -19.68 17.80
C HIS A 316 -22.98 -18.65 18.89
N LEU A 317 -23.92 -17.70 19.07
CA LEU A 317 -23.97 -16.78 20.19
C LEU A 317 -24.22 -17.56 21.49
N ASN A 318 -23.21 -18.26 21.97
CA ASN A 318 -23.25 -18.98 23.23
C ASN A 318 -22.33 -18.26 24.22
N ASN A 319 -22.95 -17.47 25.11
CA ASN A 319 -22.32 -16.53 26.05
C ASN A 319 -21.56 -17.22 27.21
N LYS A 320 -20.75 -18.25 26.92
CA LYS A 320 -19.98 -19.01 27.93
C LYS A 320 -18.62 -19.49 27.41
N SER A 321 -17.60 -18.62 27.52
CA SER A 321 -16.19 -18.92 27.89
C SER A 321 -15.27 -17.76 27.49
N GLY A 322 -14.85 -16.96 28.48
CA GLY A 322 -13.98 -15.79 28.29
C GLY A 322 -12.50 -16.09 28.10
N GLU A 323 -12.12 -17.15 27.37
CA GLU A 323 -10.73 -17.66 27.37
C GLU A 323 -10.02 -17.67 25.99
N LYS A 324 -10.67 -17.18 24.92
CA LYS A 324 -10.05 -17.15 23.57
C LYS A 324 -10.01 -15.78 22.88
N THR A 325 -10.76 -14.79 23.38
CA THR A 325 -10.75 -13.44 22.81
C THR A 325 -9.49 -12.67 23.22
N GLU A 326 -9.03 -12.84 24.47
CA GLU A 326 -7.81 -12.18 24.97
C GLU A 326 -6.57 -12.56 24.16
N ASN A 327 -6.42 -13.82 23.73
CA ASN A 327 -5.23 -14.26 22.96
C ASN A 327 -5.22 -13.80 21.48
N LEU A 328 -6.31 -13.17 21.01
CA LEU A 328 -6.39 -12.50 19.71
C LEU A 328 -6.30 -10.99 19.87
N GLN A 329 -6.92 -10.40 20.89
CA GLN A 329 -6.75 -8.98 21.20
C GLN A 329 -5.35 -8.67 21.74
N SER A 330 -4.76 -9.48 22.64
CA SER A 330 -3.38 -9.30 23.11
C SER A 330 -2.35 -9.54 22.01
N LYS A 331 -2.62 -10.42 21.04
CA LYS A 331 -1.81 -10.51 19.83
C LYS A 331 -1.96 -9.31 18.91
N HIS A 332 -3.17 -8.79 18.72
CA HIS A 332 -3.34 -7.55 17.96
C HIS A 332 -2.83 -6.31 18.69
N LEU A 333 -2.83 -6.26 20.03
CA LEU A 333 -2.23 -5.20 20.83
C LEU A 333 -0.70 -5.32 20.85
N ALA A 334 -0.13 -6.51 21.01
CA ALA A 334 1.32 -6.72 20.90
C ALA A 334 1.84 -6.52 19.46
N GLU A 335 1.08 -6.91 18.44
CA GLU A 335 1.37 -6.54 17.04
C GLU A 335 1.16 -5.04 16.81
N GLN A 336 0.16 -4.39 17.43
CA GLN A 336 -0.02 -2.93 17.35
C GLN A 336 1.08 -2.15 18.09
N ASP A 337 1.61 -2.64 19.20
CA ASP A 337 2.72 -2.02 19.95
C ASP A 337 4.08 -2.27 19.27
N LEU A 338 4.26 -3.41 18.59
CA LEU A 338 5.39 -3.63 17.67
C LEU A 338 5.25 -2.79 16.38
N LEU A 339 4.02 -2.51 15.92
CA LEU A 339 3.75 -1.61 14.79
C LEU A 339 3.74 -0.12 15.20
N ALA A 340 3.61 0.20 16.49
CA ALA A 340 3.63 1.57 17.02
C ALA A 340 5.00 2.25 16.88
N GLN A 341 6.04 1.50 16.51
CA GLN A 341 7.36 2.03 16.15
C GLN A 341 7.46 2.52 14.70
N HIS A 342 6.39 2.43 13.89
CA HIS A 342 6.37 2.96 12.53
C HIS A 342 5.56 4.27 12.42
N THR A 343 6.31 5.35 12.12
CA THR A 343 5.96 6.68 11.58
C THR A 343 4.48 7.08 11.46
N PRO A 344 4.12 8.33 11.85
CA PRO A 344 2.75 8.74 12.17
C PRO A 344 1.80 8.50 11.00
N PHE A 345 0.80 7.65 11.22
CA PHE A 345 0.01 7.08 10.13
C PHE A 345 -1.31 7.79 9.86
N ASP A 346 -1.79 7.48 8.67
CA ASP A 346 -2.46 8.33 7.71
C ASP A 346 -3.99 8.21 7.84
N GLY A 347 -4.69 9.34 7.98
CA GLY A 347 -6.09 9.40 7.55
C GLY A 347 -6.80 10.74 7.64
N SER A 348 -7.68 11.12 6.63
CA SER A 348 -8.92 12.00 6.72
C SER A 348 -9.54 12.77 5.41
N THR A 349 -10.89 12.90 5.12
CA THR A 349 -11.75 14.11 4.65
C THR A 349 -13.33 14.14 4.84
N GLN A 350 -13.98 15.33 4.94
CA GLN A 350 -15.41 15.58 4.51
C GLN A 350 -15.51 16.57 3.33
N TYR A 351 -16.73 16.66 2.80
CA TYR A 351 -17.18 17.06 1.47
C TYR A 351 -17.36 18.57 1.20
N PRO A 352 -17.31 18.99 -0.08
CA PRO A 352 -18.09 20.12 -0.57
C PRO A 352 -19.58 19.75 -0.69
N ARG A 353 -20.49 20.74 -0.70
CA ARG A 353 -21.92 20.51 -0.92
C ARG A 353 -22.20 20.08 -2.37
N LEU A 354 -22.96 19.00 -2.55
CA LEU A 354 -23.53 18.58 -3.83
C LEU A 354 -24.59 19.58 -4.33
N PRO A 355 -24.89 19.64 -5.65
CA PRO A 355 -25.96 20.47 -6.17
C PRO A 355 -27.31 20.02 -5.61
N ALA A 356 -27.98 20.91 -4.89
CA ALA A 356 -29.28 20.65 -4.30
C ALA A 356 -30.37 20.57 -5.39
N ARG A 357 -30.76 19.35 -5.79
CA ARG A 357 -32.15 19.13 -6.19
C ARG A 357 -32.99 19.23 -4.91
N GLN A 358 -34.01 20.09 -4.94
CA GLN A 358 -34.96 20.24 -3.84
C GLN A 358 -35.72 18.92 -3.63
N HIS A 359 -35.26 18.09 -2.70
CA HIS A 359 -36.15 17.14 -2.05
C HIS A 359 -37.03 17.94 -1.09
N ARG A 360 -38.33 17.97 -1.39
CA ARG A 360 -39.34 18.44 -0.45
C ARG A 360 -39.21 17.63 0.83
N SER A 361 -39.24 18.32 1.97
CA SER A 361 -39.49 17.69 3.26
C SER A 361 -40.93 17.15 3.24
N ASP A 362 -41.07 15.84 3.09
CA ASP A 362 -42.30 15.15 3.40
C ASP A 362 -42.01 14.04 4.42
N GLY A 363 -42.89 13.91 5.41
CA GLY A 363 -42.65 13.17 6.63
C GLY A 363 -42.83 11.66 6.45
N SER A 364 -41.84 10.98 5.86
CA SER A 364 -41.74 9.53 5.97
C SER A 364 -40.29 9.07 5.99
N ASP A 365 -39.84 8.56 7.14
CA ASP A 365 -38.60 7.77 7.25
C ASP A 365 -38.78 6.44 6.49
N LYS A 366 -38.59 6.49 5.16
CA LYS A 366 -38.26 5.31 4.38
C LYS A 366 -36.75 5.17 4.39
N GLN A 367 -36.29 4.33 5.31
CA GLN A 367 -34.91 3.90 5.43
C GLN A 367 -34.58 3.05 4.18
N ASP A 368 -34.02 3.67 3.15
CA ASP A 368 -33.67 3.03 1.86
C ASP A 368 -32.51 2.03 2.05
N HIS A 369 -32.84 0.84 2.57
CA HIS A 369 -31.96 -0.32 2.70
C HIS A 369 -31.64 -0.93 1.33
N TYR A 370 -30.88 -0.20 0.51
CA TYR A 370 -30.52 -0.57 -0.86
C TYR A 370 -29.41 -1.64 -0.95
N TRP A 371 -28.87 -2.09 0.18
CA TRP A 371 -27.71 -2.99 0.26
C TRP A 371 -27.92 -4.06 1.33
N ASP A 372 -27.54 -5.30 1.03
CA ASP A 372 -27.71 -6.47 1.91
C ASP A 372 -26.69 -6.43 3.08
N VAL A 373 -27.06 -5.70 4.13
CA VAL A 373 -26.25 -5.52 5.35
C VAL A 373 -26.24 -6.78 6.23
N ASP A 374 -27.32 -7.57 6.21
CA ASP A 374 -27.45 -8.81 7.00
C ASP A 374 -26.40 -9.86 6.64
N LEU A 375 -25.91 -9.85 5.40
CA LEU A 375 -24.80 -10.70 4.97
C LEU A 375 -23.48 -10.31 5.66
N ALA A 376 -23.24 -9.02 5.93
CA ALA A 376 -21.98 -8.56 6.51
C ALA A 376 -21.78 -9.05 7.95
N HIS A 377 -22.84 -9.04 8.77
CA HIS A 377 -22.79 -9.52 10.16
C HIS A 377 -22.47 -11.03 10.28
N LYS A 378 -22.54 -11.77 9.17
CA LYS A 378 -22.19 -13.21 9.09
C LYS A 378 -20.75 -13.45 8.63
N LEU A 379 -19.97 -12.40 8.33
CA LEU A 379 -18.60 -12.49 7.80
C LEU A 379 -17.55 -12.04 8.82
N GLU A 380 -16.38 -12.68 8.78
CA GLU A 380 -15.27 -12.35 9.70
C GLU A 380 -13.91 -12.19 9.00
N GLY A 381 -13.00 -11.48 9.68
CA GLY A 381 -11.63 -11.22 9.27
C GLY A 381 -11.52 -10.65 7.85
N THR A 382 -10.48 -11.07 7.11
CA THR A 382 -10.21 -10.55 5.75
C THR A 382 -11.31 -10.80 4.71
N THR A 383 -12.34 -11.60 5.02
CA THR A 383 -13.51 -11.77 4.16
C THR A 383 -14.46 -10.57 4.31
N LEU A 384 -14.77 -10.20 5.56
CA LEU A 384 -15.51 -8.98 5.88
C LEU A 384 -14.80 -7.73 5.35
N THR A 385 -13.48 -7.62 5.53
CA THR A 385 -12.69 -6.48 5.03
C THR A 385 -12.83 -6.31 3.50
N ARG A 386 -12.83 -7.41 2.74
CA ARG A 386 -13.04 -7.36 1.27
C ARG A 386 -14.49 -7.02 0.91
N PHE A 387 -15.46 -7.57 1.64
CA PHE A 387 -16.88 -7.26 1.42
C PHE A 387 -17.17 -5.76 1.63
N LEU A 388 -16.65 -5.20 2.73
CA LEU A 388 -16.71 -3.76 3.03
C LEU A 388 -15.99 -2.92 1.96
N GLN A 389 -14.82 -3.35 1.48
CA GLN A 389 -14.15 -2.70 0.34
C GLN A 389 -15.04 -2.66 -0.90
N TYR A 390 -15.70 -3.77 -1.25
CA TYR A 390 -16.57 -3.85 -2.43
C TYR A 390 -17.83 -2.98 -2.27
N LEU A 391 -18.52 -3.03 -1.14
CA LEU A 391 -19.67 -2.15 -0.86
C LEU A 391 -19.28 -0.67 -0.88
N THR A 392 -18.15 -0.31 -0.27
CA THR A 392 -17.61 1.06 -0.31
C THR A 392 -17.30 1.49 -1.74
N SER A 393 -16.75 0.57 -2.56
CA SER A 393 -16.47 0.83 -3.97
C SER A 393 -17.73 1.12 -4.77
N LEU A 394 -18.81 0.38 -4.54
CA LEU A 394 -20.09 0.59 -5.24
C LEU A 394 -20.66 1.99 -4.93
N ARG A 395 -20.52 2.49 -3.69
CA ARG A 395 -20.88 3.87 -3.33
C ARG A 395 -20.02 4.91 -4.05
N ILE A 396 -18.70 4.67 -4.16
CA ILE A 396 -17.81 5.56 -4.92
C ILE A 396 -18.15 5.53 -6.42
N ILE A 397 -18.48 4.36 -6.99
CA ILE A 397 -18.90 4.24 -8.39
C ILE A 397 -20.24 4.95 -8.63
N TYR A 398 -21.16 4.91 -7.66
CA TYR A 398 -22.44 5.64 -7.73
C TYR A 398 -22.23 7.16 -7.77
N ASP A 399 -21.31 7.69 -6.95
CA ASP A 399 -21.00 9.13 -6.91
C ASP A 399 -20.09 9.59 -8.08
N TYR A 400 -19.30 8.69 -8.69
CA TYR A 400 -18.38 8.98 -9.82
C TYR A 400 -18.53 8.01 -11.02
N PRO A 401 -19.72 7.87 -11.64
CA PRO A 401 -20.01 6.73 -12.51
C PRO A 401 -19.34 6.75 -13.89
N ILE A 402 -19.04 7.92 -14.46
CA ILE A 402 -18.62 8.03 -15.87
C ILE A 402 -17.11 7.85 -16.04
N LEU A 403 -16.31 8.66 -15.32
CA LEU A 403 -14.84 8.71 -15.41
C LEU A 403 -14.12 8.27 -14.12
N GLY A 404 -14.86 7.89 -13.07
CA GLY A 404 -14.27 7.52 -11.79
C GLY A 404 -13.58 8.69 -11.08
N ILE A 405 -12.74 8.35 -10.10
CA ILE A 405 -12.02 9.33 -9.25
C ILE A 405 -10.60 9.65 -9.71
N GLY A 406 -10.15 9.03 -10.81
CA GLY A 406 -8.77 9.04 -11.29
C GLY A 406 -7.97 7.81 -10.80
N PRO A 407 -6.99 7.32 -11.59
CA PRO A 407 -5.98 6.36 -11.14
C PRO A 407 -5.31 6.71 -9.80
N ASP A 408 -5.11 5.71 -8.95
CA ASP A 408 -4.30 5.74 -7.71
C ASP A 408 -4.71 6.76 -6.61
N THR A 409 -5.90 7.38 -6.72
CA THR A 409 -6.42 8.41 -5.79
C THR A 409 -7.33 7.86 -4.68
N LEU A 410 -7.58 6.55 -4.62
CA LEU A 410 -8.61 5.96 -3.74
C LEU A 410 -8.43 6.27 -2.24
N GLY A 411 -7.19 6.20 -1.72
CA GLY A 411 -6.90 6.42 -0.29
C GLY A 411 -7.29 7.80 0.23
N MET A 412 -7.54 8.74 -0.67
CA MET A 412 -7.97 10.12 -0.39
C MET A 412 -9.42 10.19 0.06
N ILE A 413 -10.28 9.28 -0.42
CA ILE A 413 -11.74 9.32 -0.20
C ILE A 413 -12.33 8.06 0.42
N TYR A 414 -11.69 6.90 0.22
CA TYR A 414 -12.18 5.62 0.73
C TYR A 414 -12.56 5.65 2.22
N PRO A 415 -11.78 6.28 3.12
CA PRO A 415 -12.12 6.42 4.54
C PRO A 415 -13.42 7.15 4.89
N GLN A 416 -13.91 7.99 3.99
CA GLN A 416 -15.11 8.82 4.18
C GLN A 416 -16.36 7.99 3.87
N TYR A 417 -16.28 7.23 2.77
CA TYR A 417 -17.34 6.37 2.27
C TYR A 417 -17.52 5.15 3.16
N VAL A 418 -16.42 4.53 3.57
CA VAL A 418 -16.44 3.39 4.49
C VAL A 418 -16.91 3.80 5.88
N ALA A 419 -16.68 5.05 6.31
CA ALA A 419 -17.21 5.58 7.56
C ALA A 419 -18.72 5.85 7.53
N LYS A 420 -19.25 6.28 6.39
CA LYS A 420 -20.69 6.28 6.18
C LYS A 420 -21.27 4.86 6.27
N LEU A 421 -20.63 3.89 5.62
CA LEU A 421 -21.05 2.47 5.64
C LEU A 421 -21.04 1.85 7.05
N HIS A 422 -19.94 1.99 7.80
CA HIS A 422 -19.83 1.41 9.16
C HIS A 422 -20.87 1.99 10.13
N ARG A 423 -21.17 3.30 10.03
CA ARG A 423 -22.23 3.94 10.84
C ARG A 423 -23.61 3.36 10.52
N GLU A 424 -23.94 3.18 9.25
CA GLU A 424 -25.21 2.55 8.82
C GLU A 424 -25.32 1.08 9.25
N MET A 425 -24.18 0.38 9.36
CA MET A 425 -24.10 -1.02 9.78
C MET A 425 -23.95 -1.21 11.30
N ASN A 426 -23.82 -0.12 12.08
CA ASN A 426 -23.39 -0.17 13.49
C ASN A 426 -22.12 -1.05 13.73
N GLU A 427 -21.20 -1.05 12.76
CA GLU A 427 -19.96 -1.82 12.81
C GLU A 427 -18.87 -1.01 13.54
N GLN A 428 -18.30 -1.60 14.58
CA GLN A 428 -17.44 -0.93 15.58
C GLN A 428 -15.99 -1.46 15.56
N ARG A 429 -15.66 -2.35 14.62
CA ARG A 429 -14.29 -2.85 14.41
C ARG A 429 -13.38 -1.78 13.80
N GLY A 430 -12.09 -1.84 14.13
CA GLY A 430 -11.07 -0.91 13.64
C GLY A 430 -10.88 -0.94 12.13
N PHE A 431 -10.61 0.22 11.54
CA PHE A 431 -10.54 0.43 10.10
C PHE A 431 -9.11 0.52 9.56
N GLU A 432 -8.77 -0.28 8.54
CA GLU A 432 -7.55 -0.11 7.74
C GLU A 432 -7.80 0.82 6.54
N ASN A 433 -7.01 1.89 6.40
CA ASN A 433 -7.04 2.72 5.20
C ASN A 433 -6.57 1.92 3.97
N GLN A 434 -7.33 1.97 2.86
CA GLN A 434 -7.05 1.20 1.65
C GLN A 434 -6.81 2.13 0.45
N ASN A 435 -5.63 1.98 -0.16
CA ASN A 435 -5.25 2.75 -1.35
C ASN A 435 -5.61 2.05 -2.66
N ARG A 436 -6.05 0.78 -2.63
CA ARG A 436 -6.62 0.01 -3.76
C ARG A 436 -7.68 -0.97 -3.27
N ILE A 437 -8.62 -1.32 -4.15
CA ILE A 437 -9.59 -2.39 -3.92
C ILE A 437 -8.95 -3.72 -4.29
N HIS A 438 -9.20 -4.76 -3.49
CA HIS A 438 -8.70 -6.13 -3.75
C HIS A 438 -9.50 -6.86 -4.85
N SER A 439 -9.80 -6.16 -5.94
CA SER A 439 -10.35 -6.68 -7.20
C SER A 439 -9.98 -5.67 -8.28
N ASP A 440 -9.14 -6.05 -9.25
CA ASP A 440 -8.70 -5.16 -10.33
C ASP A 440 -9.89 -4.64 -11.17
N LEU A 441 -10.96 -5.43 -11.37
CA LEU A 441 -12.14 -5.00 -12.12
C LEU A 441 -12.90 -3.88 -11.39
N ILE A 442 -13.14 -4.05 -10.09
CA ILE A 442 -13.77 -3.01 -9.27
C ILE A 442 -12.84 -1.80 -9.16
N ASN A 443 -11.54 -2.01 -8.95
CA ASN A 443 -10.55 -0.94 -8.86
C ASN A 443 -10.46 -0.11 -10.16
N ILE A 444 -10.49 -0.74 -11.34
CA ILE A 444 -10.54 -0.04 -12.64
C ILE A 444 -11.83 0.77 -12.76
N THR A 445 -12.97 0.21 -12.33
CA THR A 445 -14.27 0.91 -12.37
C THR A 445 -14.29 2.12 -11.43
N VAL A 446 -13.73 2.00 -10.22
CA VAL A 446 -13.57 3.12 -9.28
C VAL A 446 -12.64 4.18 -9.85
N SER A 447 -11.46 3.79 -10.37
CA SER A 447 -10.48 4.73 -10.90
C SER A 447 -10.93 5.42 -12.19
N THR A 448 -11.57 4.71 -13.13
CA THR A 448 -11.81 5.17 -14.51
C THR A 448 -13.27 5.13 -14.97
N GLY A 449 -14.19 4.83 -14.05
CA GLY A 449 -15.64 4.80 -14.28
C GLY A 449 -16.12 3.61 -15.11
N LEU A 450 -17.42 3.59 -15.39
CA LEU A 450 -18.07 2.60 -16.25
C LEU A 450 -17.55 2.65 -17.69
N LEU A 451 -17.05 3.79 -18.17
CA LEU A 451 -16.37 3.89 -19.46
C LEU A 451 -15.07 3.07 -19.47
N GLY A 452 -14.25 3.20 -18.43
CA GLY A 452 -13.01 2.42 -18.30
C GLY A 452 -13.28 0.92 -18.15
N LEU A 453 -14.31 0.54 -17.39
CA LEU A 453 -14.78 -0.85 -17.29
C LEU A 453 -15.21 -1.40 -18.66
N GLY A 454 -16.01 -0.65 -19.43
CA GLY A 454 -16.45 -1.06 -20.76
C GLY A 454 -15.29 -1.31 -21.72
N VAL A 455 -14.27 -0.44 -21.70
CA VAL A 455 -13.05 -0.63 -22.51
C VAL A 455 -12.20 -1.81 -22.02
N TYR A 456 -12.12 -2.05 -20.71
CA TYR A 456 -11.41 -3.20 -20.14
C TYR A 456 -12.07 -4.53 -20.51
N VAL A 457 -13.39 -4.62 -20.45
CA VAL A 457 -14.17 -5.78 -20.91
C VAL A 457 -13.97 -6.00 -22.42
N TRP A 458 -13.97 -4.93 -23.22
CA TRP A 458 -13.68 -5.00 -24.65
C TRP A 458 -12.26 -5.51 -24.92
N PHE A 459 -11.24 -5.04 -24.18
CA PHE A 459 -9.87 -5.55 -24.26
C PHE A 459 -9.81 -7.06 -23.96
N ALA A 460 -10.43 -7.51 -22.87
CA ALA A 460 -10.45 -8.92 -22.48
C ALA A 460 -11.13 -9.80 -23.55
N PHE A 461 -12.27 -9.37 -24.09
CA PHE A 461 -12.96 -10.06 -25.18
C PHE A 461 -12.12 -10.10 -26.48
N ALA A 462 -11.48 -8.98 -26.84
CA ALA A 462 -10.62 -8.90 -28.01
C ALA A 462 -9.40 -9.84 -27.88
N TYR A 463 -8.82 -9.93 -26.69
CA TYR A 463 -7.73 -10.86 -26.37
C TYR A 463 -8.18 -12.32 -26.47
N GLY A 464 -9.28 -12.70 -25.83
CA GLY A 464 -9.85 -14.05 -25.92
C GLY A 464 -10.17 -14.45 -27.37
N ARG A 465 -10.79 -13.55 -28.15
CA ARG A 465 -11.10 -13.75 -29.57
C ARG A 465 -9.84 -13.89 -30.44
N MET A 466 -8.76 -13.17 -30.12
CA MET A 466 -7.46 -13.31 -30.79
C MET A 466 -6.85 -14.67 -30.52
N VAL A 467 -6.71 -15.05 -29.23
CA VAL A 467 -6.15 -16.33 -28.80
C VAL A 467 -6.94 -17.50 -29.40
N TRP A 468 -8.27 -17.48 -29.33
CA TRP A 468 -9.14 -18.51 -29.91
C TRP A 468 -8.90 -18.71 -31.41
N LYS A 469 -8.76 -17.61 -32.18
CA LYS A 469 -8.43 -17.67 -33.61
C LYS A 469 -7.00 -18.16 -33.87
N GLY A 470 -6.06 -17.87 -32.97
CA GLY A 470 -4.70 -18.41 -32.99
C GLY A 470 -4.68 -19.92 -32.77
N CYS A 471 -5.28 -20.40 -31.68
CA CYS A 471 -5.36 -21.82 -31.32
C CYS A 471 -6.12 -22.69 -32.34
N LYS A 472 -7.02 -22.11 -33.14
CA LYS A 472 -7.69 -22.79 -34.27
C LYS A 472 -6.84 -22.90 -35.54
N LYS A 473 -5.75 -22.13 -35.65
CA LYS A 473 -4.85 -22.09 -36.83
C LYS A 473 -3.46 -22.65 -36.58
N ALA A 474 -3.06 -22.71 -35.31
CA ALA A 474 -1.77 -23.23 -34.88
C ALA A 474 -1.87 -24.73 -34.52
N ASP A 475 -0.83 -25.48 -34.86
CA ASP A 475 -0.66 -26.89 -34.51
C ASP A 475 0.68 -27.12 -33.79
N GLY A 476 0.80 -28.27 -33.12
CA GLY A 476 2.02 -28.68 -32.42
C GLY A 476 2.49 -27.65 -31.38
N SER A 477 3.79 -27.34 -31.38
CA SER A 477 4.44 -26.43 -30.43
C SER A 477 3.90 -25.00 -30.47
N ASP A 478 3.51 -24.49 -31.64
CA ASP A 478 2.91 -23.15 -31.78
C ASP A 478 1.57 -23.05 -31.03
N LYS A 479 0.78 -24.13 -31.01
CA LYS A 479 -0.48 -24.19 -30.25
C LYS A 479 -0.22 -24.21 -28.75
N ILE A 480 0.76 -25.00 -28.31
CA ILE A 480 1.19 -25.08 -26.90
C ILE A 480 1.68 -23.71 -26.41
N LEU A 481 2.48 -23.00 -27.23
CA LEU A 481 2.96 -21.64 -26.96
C LEU A 481 1.81 -20.65 -26.75
N ILE A 482 0.82 -20.61 -27.65
CA ILE A 482 -0.33 -19.70 -27.52
C ILE A 482 -1.16 -20.03 -26.27
N ILE A 483 -1.40 -21.32 -25.99
CA ILE A 483 -2.16 -21.75 -24.81
C ILE A 483 -1.43 -21.35 -23.52
N GLY A 484 -0.12 -21.62 -23.40
CA GLY A 484 0.67 -21.32 -22.20
C GLY A 484 0.82 -19.82 -21.93
N LEU A 485 0.95 -18.99 -22.96
CA LEU A 485 0.93 -17.54 -22.82
C LEU A 485 -0.45 -17.04 -22.35
N CYS A 486 -1.53 -17.61 -22.91
CA CYS A 486 -2.89 -17.29 -22.49
C CYS A 486 -3.18 -17.69 -21.04
N THR A 487 -2.72 -18.86 -20.60
CA THR A 487 -2.94 -19.33 -19.22
C THR A 487 -2.09 -18.57 -18.21
N GLY A 488 -0.90 -18.10 -18.58
CA GLY A 488 -0.13 -17.14 -17.78
C GLY A 488 -0.90 -15.82 -17.56
N CYS A 489 -1.53 -15.27 -18.61
CA CYS A 489 -2.43 -14.12 -18.47
C CYS A 489 -3.67 -14.45 -17.63
N LEU A 490 -4.28 -15.63 -17.80
CA LEU A 490 -5.45 -16.06 -17.03
C LEU A 490 -5.15 -16.19 -15.53
N ALA A 491 -3.96 -16.71 -15.18
CA ALA A 491 -3.49 -16.81 -13.79
C ALA A 491 -3.49 -15.43 -13.11
N TYR A 492 -2.98 -14.40 -13.81
CA TYR A 492 -3.02 -13.01 -13.38
C TYR A 492 -4.45 -12.50 -13.20
N PHE A 493 -5.31 -12.63 -14.22
CA PHE A 493 -6.70 -12.15 -14.15
C PHE A 493 -7.47 -12.73 -12.95
N VAL A 494 -7.32 -14.03 -12.68
CA VAL A 494 -8.01 -14.73 -11.56
C VAL A 494 -7.48 -14.29 -10.20
N GLN A 495 -6.15 -14.28 -10.01
CA GLN A 495 -5.50 -13.81 -8.78
C GLN A 495 -5.91 -12.36 -8.45
N ASN A 496 -5.92 -11.49 -9.46
CA ASN A 496 -6.20 -10.07 -9.27
C ASN A 496 -7.69 -9.75 -9.04
N GLN A 497 -8.61 -10.72 -9.03
CA GLN A 497 -9.97 -10.48 -8.51
C GLN A 497 -10.05 -10.53 -6.98
N PHE A 498 -8.98 -10.93 -6.30
CA PHE A 498 -8.89 -11.01 -4.83
C PHE A 498 -7.64 -10.30 -4.25
N SER A 499 -6.95 -9.56 -5.12
CA SER A 499 -5.65 -8.90 -4.93
C SER A 499 -5.61 -7.67 -5.86
N PHE A 500 -4.42 -7.11 -6.12
CA PHE A 500 -4.24 -5.98 -7.04
C PHE A 500 -2.89 -6.06 -7.78
N GLY A 501 -2.80 -5.39 -8.94
CA GLY A 501 -1.57 -5.33 -9.72
C GLY A 501 -0.40 -4.61 -9.03
N HIS A 502 0.82 -5.14 -9.22
CA HIS A 502 2.09 -4.58 -8.75
C HIS A 502 3.12 -4.53 -9.88
N ILE A 503 4.16 -3.70 -9.75
CA ILE A 503 5.06 -3.32 -10.86
C ILE A 503 5.63 -4.53 -11.65
N PRO A 504 6.23 -5.58 -11.06
CA PRO A 504 6.72 -6.73 -11.82
C PRO A 504 5.63 -7.54 -12.51
N ILE A 505 4.46 -7.65 -11.86
CA ILE A 505 3.35 -8.48 -12.31
C ILE A 505 2.64 -7.82 -13.49
N ILE A 506 2.38 -6.52 -13.40
CA ILE A 506 1.82 -5.72 -14.50
C ILE A 506 2.81 -5.69 -15.67
N THR A 507 4.11 -5.54 -15.40
CA THR A 507 5.16 -5.62 -16.43
C THR A 507 5.09 -6.98 -17.16
N LEU A 508 5.13 -8.09 -16.42
CA LEU A 508 5.04 -9.43 -17.00
C LEU A 508 3.73 -9.64 -17.77
N PHE A 509 2.60 -9.14 -17.27
CA PHE A 509 1.31 -9.22 -17.96
C PHE A 509 1.38 -8.59 -19.36
N TRP A 510 1.91 -7.38 -19.49
CA TRP A 510 2.07 -6.73 -20.80
C TRP A 510 3.09 -7.44 -21.70
N PHE A 511 4.15 -8.05 -21.14
CA PHE A 511 5.01 -8.96 -21.89
C PHE A 511 4.24 -10.17 -22.43
N LEU A 512 3.46 -10.87 -21.60
CA LEU A 512 2.69 -12.05 -22.02
C LEU A 512 1.62 -11.71 -23.06
N VAL A 513 0.93 -10.57 -22.92
CA VAL A 513 -0.04 -10.08 -23.91
C VAL A 513 0.67 -9.77 -25.24
N ALA A 514 1.82 -9.10 -25.22
CA ALA A 514 2.61 -8.82 -26.43
C ALA A 514 3.13 -10.09 -27.10
N MET A 515 3.66 -11.03 -26.31
CA MET A 515 4.12 -12.34 -26.80
C MET A 515 2.97 -13.16 -27.40
N SER A 516 1.77 -13.07 -26.82
CA SER A 516 0.55 -13.72 -27.35
C SER A 516 0.16 -13.19 -28.73
N VAL A 517 0.26 -11.88 -28.95
CA VAL A 517 0.07 -11.26 -30.28
C VAL A 517 1.07 -11.86 -31.27
N ILE A 518 2.36 -11.88 -30.94
CA ILE A 518 3.43 -12.38 -31.83
C ILE A 518 3.27 -13.88 -32.11
N ALA A 519 2.90 -14.68 -31.12
CA ALA A 519 2.67 -16.12 -31.28
C ALA A 519 1.50 -16.43 -32.23
N CYS A 520 0.43 -15.62 -32.18
CA CYS A 520 -0.74 -15.72 -33.05
C CYS A 520 -0.51 -15.21 -34.50
N LEU A 521 0.61 -14.54 -34.79
CA LEU A 521 0.93 -14.13 -36.16
C LEU A 521 1.36 -15.35 -37.01
N PRO A 522 0.94 -15.41 -38.29
CA PRO A 522 1.43 -16.43 -39.21
C PRO A 522 2.94 -16.28 -39.42
N VAL A 523 3.65 -17.40 -39.54
CA VAL A 523 5.07 -17.41 -39.88
C VAL A 523 5.24 -16.72 -41.24
N ARG A 524 6.08 -15.68 -41.32
CA ARG A 524 6.48 -15.10 -42.61
C ARG A 524 7.24 -16.16 -43.39
N GLN A 525 6.60 -16.76 -44.39
CA GLN A 525 7.32 -17.40 -45.48
C GLN A 525 8.18 -16.33 -46.17
N ALA A 526 9.45 -16.67 -46.43
CA ALA A 526 10.31 -15.81 -47.23
C ALA A 526 9.73 -15.74 -48.66
N GLY A 527 9.55 -14.54 -49.20
CA GLY A 527 9.03 -14.33 -50.55
C GLY A 527 7.51 -14.27 -50.70
N ARG A 528 6.87 -13.20 -50.20
CA ARG A 528 5.80 -12.40 -50.87
C ARG A 528 5.08 -11.48 -49.85
N PRO A 529 5.16 -10.15 -49.97
CA PRO A 529 4.35 -9.25 -49.15
C PRO A 529 2.90 -9.26 -49.65
N LYS A 530 1.98 -9.92 -48.93
CA LYS A 530 0.54 -9.69 -49.15
C LYS A 530 0.21 -8.25 -48.75
N GLN A 531 -0.33 -7.47 -49.69
CA GLN A 531 -0.89 -6.15 -49.42
C GLN A 531 -2.06 -6.27 -48.43
N PHE A 532 -1.80 -5.99 -47.16
CA PHE A 532 -2.88 -5.67 -46.23
C PHE A 532 -3.43 -4.29 -46.59
N LYS A 533 -4.72 -4.21 -46.94
CA LYS A 533 -5.44 -2.93 -47.06
C LYS A 533 -5.31 -2.20 -45.71
N ARG A 534 -4.54 -1.11 -45.69
CA ARG A 534 -4.41 -0.22 -44.53
C ARG A 534 -5.77 0.44 -44.26
N LEU A 535 -6.50 -0.07 -43.26
CA LEU A 535 -7.48 0.74 -42.53
C LEU A 535 -6.69 1.81 -41.78
N ASN A 536 -6.78 3.04 -42.28
CA ASN A 536 -5.97 4.17 -41.82
C ASN A 536 -6.91 5.15 -41.08
N PRO A 537 -7.07 5.02 -39.75
CA PRO A 537 -8.06 5.82 -39.00
C PRO A 537 -7.77 7.33 -39.05
N PHE A 538 -6.53 7.71 -39.37
CA PHE A 538 -6.08 9.10 -39.49
C PHE A 538 -6.08 9.62 -40.94
N LYS A 539 -7.02 9.19 -41.80
CA LYS A 539 -7.09 9.63 -43.21
C LYS A 539 -7.28 11.16 -43.36
N GLN A 540 -7.74 11.85 -42.31
CA GLN A 540 -7.85 13.31 -42.24
C GLN A 540 -6.52 14.04 -41.90
N PHE A 541 -5.55 13.39 -41.27
CA PHE A 541 -4.25 14.01 -40.91
C PHE A 541 -3.24 14.08 -42.07
N LYS A 542 -3.71 14.08 -43.31
CA LYS A 542 -2.88 14.12 -44.53
C LYS A 542 -2.21 15.49 -44.79
N ARG A 543 -2.28 16.43 -43.83
CA ARG A 543 -1.91 17.85 -43.98
C ARG A 543 -0.52 18.22 -43.42
N PHE A 544 0.09 17.39 -42.57
CA PHE A 544 1.46 17.59 -42.07
C PHE A 544 2.50 16.86 -42.92
N ASN A 545 2.71 17.33 -44.15
CA ASN A 545 3.53 16.63 -45.15
C ASN A 545 4.94 17.24 -45.33
N GLY A 546 5.61 17.59 -44.23
CA GLY A 546 6.98 18.11 -44.23
C GLY A 546 7.90 17.30 -43.32
N ASN A 547 9.14 17.00 -43.77
CA ASN A 547 10.12 16.31 -42.93
C ASN A 547 10.48 17.13 -41.68
N LEU A 548 10.48 18.47 -41.79
CA LEU A 548 10.64 19.39 -40.66
C LEU A 548 9.66 19.11 -39.51
N ALA A 549 8.37 18.91 -39.80
CA ALA A 549 7.36 18.62 -38.78
C ALA A 549 7.61 17.28 -38.06
N LYS A 550 8.16 16.29 -38.75
CA LYS A 550 8.57 15.00 -38.16
C LYS A 550 9.77 15.17 -37.24
N TYR A 551 10.78 15.94 -37.66
CA TYR A 551 11.97 16.22 -36.84
C TYR A 551 11.59 17.02 -35.59
N ILE A 552 10.72 18.03 -35.71
CA ILE A 552 10.19 18.80 -34.58
C ILE A 552 9.44 17.88 -33.61
N PHE A 553 8.51 17.05 -34.10
CA PHE A 553 7.77 16.11 -33.26
C PHE A 553 8.70 15.15 -32.52
N CYS A 554 9.62 14.48 -33.24
CA CYS A 554 10.54 13.53 -32.61
C CYS A 554 11.50 14.23 -31.63
N GLY A 555 11.99 15.43 -31.95
CA GLY A 555 12.79 16.26 -31.04
C GLY A 555 12.05 16.58 -29.74
N ILE A 556 10.81 17.07 -29.83
CA ILE A 556 9.93 17.30 -28.67
C ILE A 556 9.74 16.02 -27.85
N THR A 557 9.50 14.87 -28.51
CA THR A 557 9.34 13.61 -27.77
C THR A 557 10.62 13.15 -27.06
N ILE A 558 11.81 13.38 -27.65
CA ILE A 558 13.09 13.04 -27.02
C ILE A 558 13.35 13.97 -25.83
N CYS A 559 13.12 15.28 -25.98
CA CYS A 559 13.22 16.23 -24.87
C CYS A 559 12.25 15.88 -23.72
N LEU A 560 11.02 15.49 -24.03
CA LEU A 560 10.03 15.02 -23.04
C LEU A 560 10.48 13.72 -22.35
N MET A 561 11.06 12.77 -23.09
CA MET A 561 11.61 11.53 -22.51
C MET A 561 12.79 11.82 -21.58
N ILE A 562 13.70 12.71 -21.96
CA ILE A 562 14.81 13.17 -21.11
C ILE A 562 14.27 13.81 -19.84
N LEU A 563 13.31 14.74 -19.95
CA LEU A 563 12.65 15.37 -18.80
C LEU A 563 12.03 14.33 -17.85
N LEU A 564 11.28 13.35 -18.38
CA LEU A 564 10.67 12.28 -17.58
C LEU A 564 11.70 11.36 -16.92
N ILE A 565 12.81 11.05 -17.59
CA ILE A 565 13.95 10.33 -17.02
C ILE A 565 14.55 11.13 -15.86
N THR A 566 14.89 12.40 -16.08
CA THR A 566 15.45 13.30 -15.07
C THR A 566 14.51 13.44 -13.85
N LEU A 567 13.21 13.61 -14.06
CA LEU A 567 12.22 13.64 -12.97
C LEU A 567 12.15 12.30 -12.21
N SER A 568 12.27 11.16 -12.89
CA SER A 568 12.31 9.85 -12.23
C SER A 568 13.58 9.68 -11.36
N LEU A 569 14.73 10.13 -11.86
CA LEU A 569 15.99 10.10 -11.12
C LEU A 569 15.99 11.08 -9.94
N TYR A 570 15.35 12.26 -10.06
CA TYR A 570 15.17 13.17 -8.93
C TYR A 570 14.27 12.58 -7.84
N ARG A 571 13.19 11.89 -8.19
CA ARG A 571 12.36 11.15 -7.21
C ARG A 571 13.15 10.07 -6.48
N TYR A 572 13.98 9.32 -7.21
CA TYR A 572 14.86 8.32 -6.62
C TYR A 572 15.85 8.96 -5.64
N LYS A 573 16.56 10.00 -6.08
CA LYS A 573 17.53 10.73 -5.25
C LYS A 573 16.89 11.37 -4.02
N ALA A 574 15.68 11.92 -4.14
CA ALA A 574 14.93 12.46 -3.01
C ALA A 574 14.64 11.39 -1.94
N ASP A 575 14.33 10.15 -2.34
CA ASP A 575 14.03 9.07 -1.42
C ASP A 575 15.26 8.52 -0.67
N ILE A 576 16.46 8.66 -1.27
CA ILE A 576 17.74 8.40 -0.57
C ILE A 576 17.90 9.40 0.58
N TYR A 577 17.79 10.70 0.32
CA TYR A 577 17.91 11.71 1.38
C TYR A 577 16.81 11.60 2.43
N PHE A 578 15.59 11.21 2.02
CA PHE A 578 14.49 10.96 2.95
C PHE A 578 14.78 9.78 3.88
N GLU A 579 15.28 8.67 3.36
CA GLU A 579 15.66 7.50 4.17
C GLU A 579 16.91 7.79 5.03
N HIS A 580 17.88 8.54 4.54
CA HIS A 580 19.05 9.00 5.31
C HIS A 580 18.61 9.81 6.53
N GLY A 581 17.85 10.90 6.31
CA GLY A 581 17.35 11.72 7.42
C GLY A 581 16.46 10.95 8.38
N ARG A 582 15.66 9.99 7.89
CA ARG A 582 14.87 9.08 8.75
C ARG A 582 15.74 8.12 9.57
N ARG A 583 16.87 7.65 9.04
CA ARG A 583 17.82 6.78 9.75
C ARG A 583 18.61 7.53 10.81
N SER A 584 19.07 8.75 10.53
CA SER A 584 19.70 9.63 11.52
C SER A 584 18.77 9.87 12.73
N LEU A 585 17.46 10.07 12.49
CA LEU A 585 16.44 10.14 13.56
C LEU A 585 16.13 8.80 14.23
N GLY A 586 16.47 7.67 13.60
CA GLY A 586 16.21 6.32 14.10
C GLY A 586 17.34 5.78 14.98
N GLN A 587 18.60 6.02 14.59
CA GLN A 587 19.80 5.65 15.37
C GLN A 587 19.80 6.33 16.74
N TYR A 588 19.25 7.55 16.82
CA TYR A 588 18.94 8.25 18.08
C TYR A 588 18.21 7.38 19.14
N LYS A 589 17.38 6.41 18.72
CA LYS A 589 16.69 5.48 19.65
C LYS A 589 17.44 4.18 19.94
N ALA A 590 18.45 3.83 19.15
CA ALA A 590 19.17 2.56 19.26
C ALA A 590 20.40 2.66 20.18
N ASP A 591 20.99 3.84 20.31
CA ASP A 591 22.24 4.09 21.03
C ASP A 591 22.05 4.41 22.54
N ILE A 592 21.02 3.84 23.18
CA ILE A 592 20.85 3.88 24.64
C ILE A 592 21.71 2.77 25.26
N PRO A 593 22.73 3.06 26.10
CA PRO A 593 23.67 2.04 26.56
C PRO A 593 23.05 1.02 27.52
N THR A 594 23.43 -0.25 27.35
CA THR A 594 23.24 -1.29 28.37
C THR A 594 24.34 -1.23 29.43
N GLN A 595 23.95 -0.85 30.66
CA GLN A 595 24.64 -0.96 31.97
C GLN A 595 26.09 -0.47 32.17
N ASP A 596 27.00 -0.49 31.19
CA ASP A 596 28.45 -0.20 31.40
C ASP A 596 28.88 1.26 31.12
N GLY A 597 27.97 2.22 31.30
CA GLY A 597 28.29 3.62 31.62
C GLY A 597 29.01 4.50 30.57
N GLN A 598 29.54 3.96 29.47
CA GLN A 598 30.16 4.77 28.42
C GLN A 598 29.12 5.25 27.41
N LYS A 599 28.84 6.56 27.42
CA LYS A 599 28.01 7.24 26.42
C LYS A 599 28.70 7.21 25.05
N PRO A 600 28.05 6.72 23.96
CA PRO A 600 28.62 6.78 22.62
C PRO A 600 28.79 8.23 22.18
N SER A 601 30.03 8.59 21.80
CA SER A 601 30.46 9.98 21.58
C SER A 601 30.23 10.51 20.16
N THR A 602 29.27 9.94 19.41
CA THR A 602 28.94 10.35 18.03
C THR A 602 27.55 10.98 17.95
N ILE A 603 27.48 12.26 18.32
CA ILE A 603 26.33 13.13 18.04
C ILE A 603 26.24 13.36 16.53
N ILE A 604 25.55 12.47 15.81
CA ILE A 604 25.03 12.80 14.47
C ILE A 604 23.78 13.66 14.70
N PRO A 605 23.79 14.97 14.38
CA PRO A 605 22.84 15.90 14.97
C PRO A 605 21.50 15.88 14.23
N ILE A 606 20.44 16.25 14.95
CA ILE A 606 19.10 16.48 14.38
C ILE A 606 19.11 17.45 13.18
N ASN A 607 20.10 18.36 13.14
CA ASN A 607 20.36 19.27 12.03
C ASN A 607 20.69 18.54 10.70
N GLU A 608 21.49 17.47 10.71
CA GLU A 608 21.82 16.70 9.50
C GLU A 608 20.57 15.95 8.99
N ALA A 609 19.79 15.40 9.92
CA ALA A 609 18.53 14.74 9.59
C ALA A 609 17.53 15.70 8.94
N ILE A 610 17.38 16.89 9.52
CA ILE A 610 16.54 17.98 9.00
C ILE A 610 17.05 18.43 7.62
N GLN A 611 18.34 18.73 7.46
CA GLN A 611 18.94 19.13 6.19
C GLN A 611 18.73 18.08 5.08
N SER A 612 18.80 16.80 5.43
CA SER A 612 18.54 15.70 4.50
C SER A 612 17.06 15.64 4.09
N LEU A 613 16.14 15.80 5.03
CA LEU A 613 14.70 15.86 4.74
C LEU A 613 14.30 17.11 3.93
N GLU A 614 14.90 18.27 4.22
CA GLU A 614 14.77 19.49 3.42
C GLU A 614 15.27 19.26 1.98
N THR A 615 16.41 18.57 1.83
CA THR A 615 16.95 18.20 0.51
C THR A 615 16.00 17.24 -0.22
N ALA A 616 15.38 16.28 0.46
CA ALA A 616 14.36 15.42 -0.13
C ALA A 616 13.13 16.20 -0.62
N VAL A 617 12.62 17.15 0.18
CA VAL A 617 11.53 18.05 -0.21
C VAL A 617 11.95 18.94 -1.39
N LYS A 618 13.17 19.47 -1.42
CA LYS A 618 13.69 20.30 -2.52
C LYS A 618 13.80 19.52 -3.84
N LEU A 619 14.22 18.26 -3.79
CA LEU A 619 14.36 17.40 -4.98
C LEU A 619 13.01 16.87 -5.49
N ASN A 620 11.99 16.77 -4.64
CA ASN A 620 10.65 16.29 -5.01
C ASN A 620 9.55 17.06 -4.24
N PRO A 621 9.31 18.34 -4.57
CA PRO A 621 8.46 19.24 -3.78
C PRO A 621 6.98 18.87 -3.77
N LEU A 622 6.57 17.98 -4.67
CA LEU A 622 5.19 17.51 -4.83
C LEU A 622 4.93 16.17 -4.12
N ALA A 623 5.94 15.56 -3.50
CA ALA A 623 5.77 14.42 -2.60
C ALA A 623 5.31 14.90 -1.22
N LEU A 624 3.98 14.98 -1.04
CA LEU A 624 3.35 15.47 0.19
C LEU A 624 3.90 14.82 1.46
N ASN A 625 4.22 13.53 1.42
CA ASN A 625 4.73 12.76 2.56
C ASN A 625 6.07 13.29 3.10
N TYR A 626 7.00 13.71 2.24
CA TYR A 626 8.29 14.27 2.69
C TYR A 626 8.06 15.56 3.48
N ARG A 627 7.21 16.45 2.95
CA ARG A 627 6.87 17.73 3.57
C ARG A 627 6.05 17.53 4.85
N ASN A 628 5.09 16.59 4.87
CA ASN A 628 4.32 16.22 6.07
C ASN A 628 5.21 15.69 7.20
N VAL A 629 6.17 14.81 6.91
CA VAL A 629 7.12 14.27 7.91
C VAL A 629 8.03 15.39 8.43
N LEU A 630 8.59 16.21 7.55
CA LEU A 630 9.44 17.34 7.92
C LEU A 630 8.69 18.37 8.80
N SER A 631 7.48 18.77 8.42
CA SER A 631 6.63 19.67 9.24
C SER A 631 6.28 19.06 10.60
N GLY A 632 6.05 17.74 10.66
CA GLY A 632 5.83 17.02 11.91
C GLY A 632 7.07 16.93 12.81
N ILE A 633 8.28 16.98 12.24
CA ILE A 633 9.54 17.07 12.98
C ILE A 633 9.72 18.49 13.51
N TYR A 634 9.61 19.51 12.67
CA TYR A 634 9.66 20.91 13.11
C TYR A 634 8.68 21.20 14.25
N LEU A 635 7.43 20.70 14.15
CA LEU A 635 6.44 20.85 15.22
C LEU A 635 6.87 20.18 16.54
N LYS A 636 7.56 19.04 16.48
CA LYS A 636 8.14 18.39 17.68
C LYS A 636 9.29 19.21 18.25
N MET A 637 10.19 19.72 17.41
CA MET A 637 11.30 20.58 17.84
C MET A 637 10.79 21.86 18.51
N ALA A 638 9.76 22.48 17.93
CA ALA A 638 9.05 23.58 18.56
C ALA A 638 8.52 23.16 19.92
N ALA A 639 7.71 22.09 20.01
CA ALA A 639 7.12 21.62 21.27
C ALA A 639 8.15 21.32 22.38
N ILE A 640 9.34 20.80 22.03
CA ILE A 640 10.45 20.58 22.97
C ILE A 640 10.97 21.91 23.52
N GLY A 641 11.14 22.93 22.67
CA GLY A 641 11.58 24.28 23.06
C GLY A 641 10.64 25.02 24.02
N ILE A 642 9.43 24.51 24.30
CA ILE A 642 8.51 25.05 25.32
C ILE A 642 8.33 24.09 26.51
N SER A 643 8.98 22.93 26.52
CA SER A 643 8.98 22.04 27.68
C SER A 643 9.64 22.73 28.87
N LYS A 644 8.98 22.71 30.05
CA LYS A 644 9.60 23.14 31.31
C LYS A 644 10.47 22.04 31.95
N ASP A 645 10.53 20.87 31.34
CA ASP A 645 11.20 19.69 31.86
C ASP A 645 12.05 19.07 30.72
N PRO A 646 13.29 19.56 30.51
CA PRO A 646 14.13 19.14 29.39
C PRO A 646 14.66 17.70 29.55
N GLU A 647 14.92 17.27 30.79
CA GLU A 647 15.57 15.98 31.10
C GLU A 647 14.76 14.78 30.61
N SER A 648 13.43 14.88 30.58
CA SER A 648 12.56 13.80 30.08
C SER A 648 12.51 13.68 28.55
N ILE A 649 13.01 14.68 27.80
CA ILE A 649 12.91 14.71 26.33
C ILE A 649 14.29 14.88 25.69
N MET A 650 14.97 13.74 25.56
CA MET A 650 16.13 13.52 24.70
C MET A 650 17.46 14.10 25.19
N GLU A 651 18.25 13.28 25.92
CA GLU A 651 19.69 13.53 26.12
C GLU A 651 20.37 13.81 24.77
N GLY A 652 21.15 14.89 24.71
CA GLY A 652 21.92 15.29 23.52
C GLY A 652 21.31 16.44 22.70
N LEU A 653 20.14 16.97 23.06
CA LEU A 653 19.70 18.29 22.62
C LEU A 653 20.24 19.36 23.60
N PRO A 654 20.59 20.57 23.13
CA PRO A 654 21.02 21.65 24.02
C PRO A 654 19.86 22.10 24.92
N ASP A 655 20.17 22.41 26.18
CA ASP A 655 19.20 22.87 27.18
C ASP A 655 18.45 24.12 26.69
N ASN A 656 17.19 23.92 26.32
CA ASN A 656 16.26 24.92 25.78
C ASN A 656 16.74 25.61 24.47
N PHE A 657 16.07 25.28 23.36
CA PHE A 657 16.17 26.07 22.13
C PHE A 657 15.83 27.55 22.40
N SER A 658 16.51 28.46 21.71
CA SER A 658 16.19 29.89 21.86
C SER A 658 14.74 30.17 21.45
N HIS A 659 14.15 31.25 21.98
CA HIS A 659 12.80 31.65 21.61
C HIS A 659 12.68 31.90 20.08
N GLU A 660 13.74 32.42 19.47
CA GLU A 660 13.88 32.60 18.01
C GLU A 660 13.88 31.25 17.27
N GLN A 661 14.69 30.28 17.70
CA GLN A 661 14.73 28.94 17.10
C GLN A 661 13.38 28.22 17.22
N THR A 662 12.74 28.33 18.39
CA THR A 662 11.41 27.76 18.66
C THR A 662 10.34 28.39 17.75
N THR A 663 10.40 29.71 17.56
CA THR A 663 9.51 30.45 16.65
C THR A 663 9.75 30.06 15.19
N MET A 664 11.01 29.93 14.77
CA MET A 664 11.39 29.45 13.44
C MET A 664 10.86 28.02 13.19
N TRP A 665 10.94 27.12 14.17
CA TRP A 665 10.39 25.77 14.05
C TRP A 665 8.86 25.78 13.88
N PHE A 666 8.13 26.63 14.61
CA PHE A 666 6.69 26.82 14.36
C PHE A 666 6.41 27.36 12.96
N ALA A 667 7.12 28.40 12.51
CA ALA A 667 6.96 28.99 11.19
C ALA A 667 7.18 27.95 10.07
N ASN A 668 8.26 27.17 10.16
CA ASN A 668 8.58 26.12 9.19
C ASN A 668 7.57 24.95 9.23
N ALA A 669 7.07 24.58 10.42
CA ALA A 669 6.01 23.58 10.56
C ALA A 669 4.70 24.04 9.90
N ILE A 670 4.33 25.31 10.09
CA ILE A 670 3.11 25.91 9.55
C ILE A 670 3.24 26.10 8.03
N ASP A 671 4.29 26.72 7.49
CA ASP A 671 4.46 26.87 6.03
C ASP A 671 4.47 25.52 5.30
N GLY A 672 5.21 24.55 5.84
CA GLY A 672 5.28 23.22 5.27
C GLY A 672 3.90 22.57 5.19
N ALA A 673 3.13 22.62 6.29
CA ALA A 673 1.79 22.06 6.33
C ALA A 673 0.77 22.88 5.49
N GLU A 674 0.85 24.21 5.48
CA GLU A 674 0.03 25.05 4.62
C GLU A 674 0.29 24.80 3.13
N THR A 675 1.55 24.60 2.74
CA THR A 675 1.89 24.28 1.36
C THR A 675 1.31 22.92 0.95
N VAL A 676 1.31 21.93 1.85
CA VAL A 676 0.59 20.67 1.61
C VAL A 676 -0.93 20.93 1.51
N GLN A 677 -1.53 21.77 2.35
CA GLN A 677 -2.94 22.15 2.23
C GLN A 677 -3.26 22.91 0.93
N LYS A 678 -2.34 23.73 0.40
CA LYS A 678 -2.49 24.44 -0.88
C LYS A 678 -2.46 23.46 -2.06
N LEU A 679 -1.52 22.50 -2.05
CA LEU A 679 -1.42 21.44 -3.06
C LEU A 679 -2.55 20.39 -2.96
N TYR A 680 -2.98 20.10 -1.73
CA TYR A 680 -3.98 19.09 -1.44
C TYR A 680 -4.79 19.48 -0.18
N PRO A 681 -5.90 20.23 -0.32
CA PRO A 681 -6.74 20.66 0.81
C PRO A 681 -7.45 19.52 1.55
N ARG A 682 -7.43 18.31 0.98
CA ARG A 682 -7.95 17.11 1.62
C ARG A 682 -6.85 16.26 2.25
N ASP A 683 -5.61 16.76 2.29
CA ASP A 683 -4.59 16.25 3.21
C ASP A 683 -4.98 16.62 4.64
N TYR A 684 -4.34 15.93 5.56
CA TYR A 684 -4.65 16.03 6.97
C TYR A 684 -3.51 15.71 7.90
N HIS A 685 -2.42 15.11 7.40
CA HIS A 685 -1.20 15.11 8.17
C HIS A 685 -0.81 16.57 8.38
N SER A 686 -0.86 17.36 7.30
CA SER A 686 -0.79 18.81 7.36
C SER A 686 -1.91 19.46 8.19
N ALA A 687 -3.20 19.10 8.03
CA ALA A 687 -4.25 19.70 8.85
C ALA A 687 -4.08 19.36 10.36
N PHE A 688 -3.56 18.19 10.70
CA PHE A 688 -3.30 17.79 12.09
C PHE A 688 -2.06 18.46 12.65
N THR A 689 -1.02 18.63 11.83
CA THR A 689 0.15 19.45 12.16
C THR A 689 -0.25 20.91 12.38
N LEU A 690 -1.09 21.49 11.53
CA LEU A 690 -1.62 22.86 11.71
C LEU A 690 -2.49 22.95 12.97
N GLY A 691 -3.41 22.01 13.18
CA GLY A 691 -4.25 21.95 14.38
C GLY A 691 -3.42 21.90 15.66
N GLN A 692 -2.35 21.10 15.69
CA GLN A 692 -1.40 21.04 16.80
C GLN A 692 -0.54 22.29 16.92
N ALA A 693 -0.03 22.86 15.82
CA ALA A 693 0.79 24.06 15.84
C ALA A 693 0.01 25.24 16.42
N TYR A 694 -1.20 25.51 15.92
CA TYR A 694 -2.05 26.57 16.45
C TYR A 694 -2.51 26.30 17.89
N HIS A 695 -2.75 25.04 18.27
CA HIS A 695 -3.10 24.68 19.66
C HIS A 695 -1.93 24.86 20.64
N LEU A 696 -0.69 24.67 20.19
CA LEU A 696 0.48 24.98 21.00
C LEU A 696 0.70 26.49 21.10
N LEU A 697 0.63 27.22 19.99
CA LEU A 697 0.76 28.68 19.97
C LEU A 697 -0.32 29.38 20.83
N ASP A 698 -1.56 28.88 20.82
CA ASP A 698 -2.69 29.34 21.66
C ASP A 698 -2.43 29.24 23.18
N LYS A 699 -1.40 28.51 23.61
CA LYS A 699 -0.99 28.38 25.03
C LYS A 699 0.20 29.25 25.41
N MET A 700 0.76 29.97 24.45
CA MET A 700 2.06 30.65 24.55
C MET A 700 2.00 32.11 24.09
N SER A 701 1.07 32.42 23.20
CA SER A 701 0.76 33.77 22.72
C SER A 701 -0.51 34.27 23.39
N ASP A 702 -0.58 35.59 23.61
CA ASP A 702 -1.81 36.28 24.00
C ASP A 702 -2.85 36.36 22.86
N GLU A 703 -2.45 36.01 21.61
CA GLU A 703 -3.36 35.93 20.47
C GLU A 703 -4.21 34.62 20.48
N ASP A 704 -5.53 34.77 20.35
CA ASP A 704 -6.50 33.66 20.28
C ASP A 704 -6.37 32.81 18.99
N MET A 705 -5.39 31.91 18.99
CA MET A 705 -5.15 30.94 17.92
C MET A 705 -6.14 29.76 17.96
N SER A 706 -6.95 29.63 19.02
CA SER A 706 -7.92 28.54 19.20
C SER A 706 -8.88 28.38 18.03
N LYS A 707 -9.27 29.47 17.36
CA LYS A 707 -10.13 29.42 16.16
C LYS A 707 -9.49 28.65 15.01
N ASN A 708 -8.19 28.84 14.77
CA ASN A 708 -7.44 28.11 13.76
C ASN A 708 -7.21 26.66 14.19
N ALA A 709 -6.85 26.43 15.46
CA ALA A 709 -6.68 25.10 16.01
C ALA A 709 -7.97 24.26 15.92
N ILE A 710 -9.12 24.81 16.36
CA ILE A 710 -10.45 24.19 16.22
C ILE A 710 -10.78 23.97 14.74
N LYS A 711 -10.58 24.95 13.85
CA LYS A 711 -10.83 24.81 12.41
C LYS A 711 -10.08 23.60 11.84
N TYR A 712 -8.80 23.47 12.14
CA TYR A 712 -7.95 22.40 11.59
C TYR A 712 -8.16 21.04 12.28
N TYR A 713 -8.39 20.99 13.61
CA TYR A 713 -8.77 19.74 14.29
C TYR A 713 -10.19 19.28 13.94
N LYS A 714 -11.15 20.20 13.81
CA LYS A 714 -12.46 19.88 13.23
C LYS A 714 -12.27 19.26 11.89
N ARG A 715 -11.47 19.93 11.02
CA ARG A 715 -11.06 19.35 9.74
C ARG A 715 -10.59 17.92 10.00
N THR A 716 -9.61 17.61 10.85
CA THR A 716 -9.03 16.24 10.94
C THR A 716 -9.98 15.17 11.47
N ALA A 717 -10.84 15.50 12.44
CA ALA A 717 -11.84 14.58 12.98
C ALA A 717 -12.98 14.31 11.98
N MET A 718 -13.53 15.39 11.41
CA MET A 718 -14.38 15.38 10.22
C MET A 718 -13.74 14.52 9.13
N LEU A 719 -12.46 14.76 8.91
CA LEU A 719 -11.75 14.24 7.79
C LEU A 719 -11.79 12.64 7.99
N HIS A 720 -11.34 11.99 9.09
CA HIS A 720 -11.33 10.51 9.30
C HIS A 720 -12.21 10.29 10.52
N PRO A 721 -13.48 9.94 10.32
CA PRO A 721 -14.42 9.87 11.43
C PRO A 721 -13.99 8.90 12.53
N PHE A 722 -13.15 7.89 12.22
CA PHE A 722 -12.74 6.80 13.12
C PHE A 722 -11.41 6.95 13.84
N LYS A 723 -10.61 7.99 13.57
CA LYS A 723 -9.34 8.14 14.29
C LYS A 723 -9.56 8.90 15.60
N LEU A 724 -9.78 8.14 16.68
CA LEU A 724 -10.07 8.63 18.03
C LEU A 724 -9.08 9.69 18.54
N GLU A 725 -7.81 9.61 18.13
CA GLU A 725 -6.76 10.59 18.44
C GLU A 725 -7.18 12.02 18.08
N TYR A 726 -7.77 12.22 16.89
CA TYR A 726 -8.14 13.54 16.38
C TYR A 726 -9.32 14.13 17.15
N ARG A 727 -10.31 13.28 17.47
CA ARG A 727 -11.46 13.66 18.30
C ARG A 727 -11.05 13.99 19.73
N ASN A 728 -10.15 13.19 20.32
CA ASN A 728 -9.59 13.46 21.64
C ASN A 728 -8.83 14.80 21.70
N LYS A 729 -8.04 15.13 20.66
CA LYS A 729 -7.33 16.42 20.57
C LYS A 729 -8.30 17.60 20.41
N LEU A 730 -9.33 17.45 19.56
CA LEU A 730 -10.40 18.44 19.39
C LEU A 730 -11.19 18.67 20.68
N ALA A 731 -11.64 17.59 21.33
CA ALA A 731 -12.39 17.64 22.58
C ALA A 731 -11.57 18.25 23.73
N ARG A 732 -10.28 17.95 23.81
CA ARG A 732 -9.37 18.58 24.78
C ARG A 732 -9.30 20.09 24.58
N LEU A 733 -9.09 20.55 23.35
CA LEU A 733 -9.07 21.99 23.04
C LEU A 733 -10.41 22.66 23.35
N TYR A 734 -11.53 21.98 23.07
CA TYR A 734 -12.85 22.48 23.44
C TYR A 734 -13.02 22.63 24.96
N ALA A 735 -12.65 21.63 25.75
CA ALA A 735 -12.71 21.69 27.21
C ALA A 735 -11.76 22.75 27.80
N GLU A 736 -10.56 22.92 27.24
CA GLU A 736 -9.61 23.99 27.61
C GLU A 736 -10.14 25.39 27.28
N LYS A 737 -11.12 25.52 26.38
CA LYS A 737 -11.82 26.78 26.04
C LYS A 737 -13.25 26.86 26.63
N GLY A 738 -13.57 26.05 27.64
CA GLY A 738 -14.88 26.05 28.33
C GLY A 738 -16.06 25.53 27.50
N ARG A 739 -15.82 24.96 26.32
CA ARG A 739 -16.85 24.42 25.42
C ARG A 739 -17.14 22.95 25.73
N TYR A 740 -17.63 22.70 26.95
CA TYR A 740 -17.74 21.34 27.48
C TYR A 740 -18.71 20.45 26.68
N GLU A 741 -19.88 20.94 26.26
CA GLU A 741 -20.83 20.15 25.46
C GLU A 741 -20.28 19.75 24.08
N ASP A 742 -19.51 20.63 23.42
CA ASP A 742 -18.77 20.29 22.20
C ASP A 742 -17.73 19.17 22.45
N ALA A 743 -17.03 19.22 23.59
CA ALA A 743 -16.05 18.21 23.99
C ALA A 743 -16.72 16.86 24.32
N ILE A 744 -17.85 16.90 25.03
CA ILE A 744 -18.68 15.74 25.36
C ILE A 744 -19.19 15.08 24.08
N HIS A 745 -19.64 15.84 23.08
CA HIS A 745 -20.07 15.32 21.78
C HIS A 745 -18.95 14.54 21.07
N GLU A 746 -17.77 15.15 20.91
CA GLU A 746 -16.63 14.50 20.23
C GLU A 746 -16.11 13.27 20.98
N LEU A 747 -16.19 13.25 22.31
CA LEU A 747 -15.80 12.10 23.13
C LEU A 747 -16.86 10.99 23.15
N LYS A 748 -18.16 11.31 23.07
CA LYS A 748 -19.23 10.32 22.86
C LYS A 748 -19.08 9.66 21.48
N GLU A 749 -18.76 10.42 20.44
CA GLU A 749 -18.37 9.88 19.14
C GLU A 749 -17.14 8.98 19.27
N ALA A 750 -16.03 9.44 19.85
CA ALA A 750 -14.82 8.63 20.04
C ALA A 750 -15.07 7.33 20.84
N LYS A 751 -15.97 7.37 21.84
CA LYS A 751 -16.42 6.22 22.63
C LYS A 751 -17.18 5.20 21.77
N SER A 752 -18.06 5.65 20.87
CA SER A 752 -18.82 4.78 19.96
C SER A 752 -17.93 4.04 18.95
N ILE A 753 -16.80 4.67 18.57
CA ILE A 753 -15.86 4.19 17.56
C ILE A 753 -14.93 3.10 18.11
N ALA A 754 -14.51 3.24 19.36
CA ALA A 754 -13.60 2.29 20.01
C ALA A 754 -14.09 1.95 21.44
N PRO A 755 -15.18 1.17 21.59
CA PRO A 755 -15.81 0.93 22.90
C PRO A 755 -14.91 0.19 23.91
N SER A 756 -13.90 -0.53 23.44
CA SER A 756 -12.91 -1.24 24.25
C SER A 756 -11.64 -0.43 24.54
N ASN A 757 -11.53 0.80 24.04
CA ASN A 757 -10.42 1.70 24.36
C ASN A 757 -10.80 2.58 25.55
N GLN A 758 -10.00 2.58 26.61
CA GLN A 758 -10.27 3.37 27.83
C GLN A 758 -10.09 4.88 27.64
N ALA A 759 -9.30 5.34 26.67
CA ALA A 759 -8.93 6.76 26.55
C ALA A 759 -10.12 7.72 26.30
N PRO A 760 -11.11 7.42 25.43
CA PRO A 760 -12.31 8.25 25.31
C PRO A 760 -13.12 8.34 26.61
N TYR A 761 -13.23 7.24 27.38
CA TYR A 761 -13.97 7.21 28.65
C TYR A 761 -13.27 8.01 29.74
N LEU A 762 -11.96 7.86 29.89
CA LEU A 762 -11.13 8.65 30.81
C LEU A 762 -11.18 10.14 30.48
N ASN A 763 -11.10 10.51 29.20
CA ASN A 763 -11.22 11.91 28.78
C ASN A 763 -12.63 12.46 29.00
N LEU A 764 -13.68 11.68 28.73
CA LEU A 764 -15.07 12.09 28.93
C LEU A 764 -15.38 12.33 30.42
N ALA A 765 -14.93 11.44 31.29
CA ALA A 765 -15.02 11.62 32.73
C ALA A 765 -14.29 12.88 33.22
N LYS A 766 -13.06 13.15 32.72
CA LYS A 766 -12.33 14.40 33.03
C LYS A 766 -13.06 15.65 32.53
N VAL A 767 -13.73 15.58 31.38
CA VAL A 767 -14.53 16.70 30.86
C VAL A 767 -15.74 16.95 31.77
N PHE A 768 -16.50 15.91 32.16
CA PHE A 768 -17.60 16.05 33.13
C PHE A 768 -17.14 16.60 34.49
N MET A 769 -15.98 16.19 34.99
CA MET A 769 -15.43 16.71 36.24
C MET A 769 -15.08 18.21 36.16
N ASN A 770 -14.59 18.68 35.01
CA ASN A 770 -14.26 20.08 34.78
C ASN A 770 -15.49 20.94 34.45
N ASP A 771 -16.54 20.32 33.90
CA ASP A 771 -17.82 20.95 33.55
C ASP A 771 -18.77 20.94 34.76
N GLY A 772 -18.64 21.93 35.65
CA GLY A 772 -19.56 22.09 36.78
C GLY A 772 -19.55 20.92 37.78
N GLU A 773 -18.44 20.20 37.89
CA GLU A 773 -18.27 19.08 38.84
C GLU A 773 -19.31 17.95 38.69
N ARG A 774 -19.65 17.55 37.45
CA ARG A 774 -20.60 16.46 37.11
C ARG A 774 -20.05 15.06 37.45
N TYR A 775 -19.69 14.84 38.72
CA TYR A 775 -19.04 13.63 39.24
C TYR A 775 -19.87 12.35 39.01
N GLU A 776 -21.20 12.42 38.99
CA GLU A 776 -22.08 11.26 38.78
C GLU A 776 -22.04 10.75 37.34
N GLU A 777 -22.00 11.64 36.35
CA GLU A 777 -21.85 11.27 34.93
C GLU A 777 -20.44 10.77 34.61
N ALA A 778 -19.43 11.31 35.31
CA ALA A 778 -18.06 10.78 35.29
C ALA A 778 -17.99 9.36 35.88
N GLU A 779 -18.59 9.13 37.07
CA GLU A 779 -18.72 7.81 37.71
C GLU A 779 -19.42 6.82 36.77
N ALA A 780 -20.59 7.17 36.23
CA ALA A 780 -21.37 6.33 35.33
C ALA A 780 -20.61 5.97 34.04
N THR A 781 -19.89 6.93 33.44
CA THR A 781 -19.07 6.69 32.24
C THR A 781 -17.97 5.67 32.48
N LEU A 782 -17.26 5.77 33.61
CA LEU A 782 -16.17 4.85 33.93
C LEU A 782 -16.68 3.45 34.31
N LEU A 783 -17.81 3.37 35.03
CA LEU A 783 -18.49 2.10 35.33
C LEU A 783 -19.04 1.42 34.07
N GLU A 784 -19.50 2.18 33.06
CA GLU A 784 -19.89 1.64 31.76
C GLU A 784 -18.74 0.89 31.08
N PHE A 785 -17.52 1.43 31.14
CA PHE A 785 -16.34 0.76 30.59
C PHE A 785 -16.06 -0.56 31.28
N ILE A 786 -16.02 -0.56 32.62
CA ILE A 786 -15.74 -1.74 33.45
C ILE A 786 -16.76 -2.84 33.15
N LYS A 787 -18.06 -2.49 33.06
CA LYS A 787 -19.13 -3.44 32.74
C LYS A 787 -18.98 -4.07 31.35
N LYS A 788 -18.42 -3.33 30.38
CA LYS A 788 -18.21 -3.81 29.00
C LYS A 788 -16.90 -4.57 28.81
N ASN A 789 -15.89 -4.33 29.65
CA ASN A 789 -14.53 -4.86 29.50
C ASN A 789 -13.99 -5.40 30.85
N PRO A 790 -14.62 -6.43 31.45
CA PRO A 790 -14.33 -6.87 32.81
C PRO A 790 -12.90 -7.37 33.02
N ASP A 791 -12.30 -8.00 32.00
CA ASP A 791 -11.00 -8.68 32.10
C ASP A 791 -9.81 -7.77 31.75
N SER A 792 -10.04 -6.47 31.55
CA SER A 792 -9.01 -5.52 31.11
C SER A 792 -8.18 -4.92 32.26
N LYS A 793 -6.86 -4.78 32.06
CA LYS A 793 -5.97 -4.07 33.01
C LYS A 793 -6.20 -2.55 32.93
N ILE A 794 -6.96 -2.00 33.88
CA ILE A 794 -7.48 -0.62 33.85
C ILE A 794 -7.21 0.18 35.14
N SER A 795 -5.95 0.15 35.60
CA SER A 795 -5.51 0.94 36.76
C SER A 795 -5.85 2.43 36.64
N ASP A 796 -5.75 3.03 35.45
CA ASP A 796 -6.09 4.44 35.21
C ASP A 796 -7.58 4.76 35.42
N ILE A 797 -8.49 3.84 35.08
CA ILE A 797 -9.93 3.99 35.34
C ILE A 797 -10.19 3.91 36.84
N TYR A 798 -9.60 2.94 37.53
CA TYR A 798 -9.72 2.83 38.98
C TYR A 798 -9.12 4.06 39.69
N ARG A 799 -8.00 4.60 39.21
CA ARG A 799 -7.37 5.81 39.78
C ARG A 799 -8.26 7.04 39.62
N LEU A 800 -8.90 7.22 38.45
CA LEU A 800 -9.84 8.31 38.23
C LEU A 800 -11.15 8.14 39.05
N LEU A 801 -11.65 6.91 39.21
CA LEU A 801 -12.76 6.61 40.12
C LEU A 801 -12.40 6.91 41.58
N SER A 802 -11.21 6.51 42.05
CA SER A 802 -10.71 6.86 43.40
C SER A 802 -10.70 8.38 43.60
N TYR A 803 -10.24 9.16 42.62
CA TYR A 803 -10.28 10.63 42.69
C TYR A 803 -11.73 11.17 42.81
N ILE A 804 -12.66 10.67 42.00
CA ILE A 804 -14.08 11.06 42.04
C ILE A 804 -14.69 10.71 43.42
N TYR A 805 -14.36 9.55 43.98
CA TYR A 805 -14.83 9.12 45.29
C TYR A 805 -14.19 9.88 46.46
N LEU A 806 -12.94 10.33 46.33
CA LEU A 806 -12.31 11.24 47.29
C LEU A 806 -13.00 12.61 47.30
N LYS A 807 -13.30 13.16 46.11
CA LYS A 807 -14.02 14.45 45.98
C LYS A 807 -15.44 14.39 46.51
N THR A 808 -16.13 13.28 46.30
CA THR A 808 -17.50 13.04 46.80
C THR A 808 -17.56 12.38 48.20
N ALA A 809 -16.42 12.28 48.90
CA ALA A 809 -16.28 11.69 50.24
C ALA A 809 -16.84 10.26 50.41
N LYS A 810 -16.91 9.46 49.33
CA LYS A 810 -17.38 8.08 49.31
C LYS A 810 -16.26 7.09 49.72
N TRP A 811 -15.75 7.21 50.95
CA TRP A 811 -14.50 6.56 51.42
C TRP A 811 -14.43 5.03 51.22
N GLU A 812 -15.52 4.29 51.41
CA GLU A 812 -15.53 2.83 51.14
C GLU A 812 -15.29 2.52 49.65
N LYS A 813 -15.85 3.33 48.74
CA LYS A 813 -15.62 3.16 47.30
C LYS A 813 -14.19 3.51 46.89
N VAL A 814 -13.55 4.48 47.57
CA VAL A 814 -12.11 4.78 47.42
C VAL A 814 -11.29 3.54 47.75
N LEU A 815 -11.52 2.95 48.93
CA LEU A 815 -10.79 1.76 49.40
C LEU A 815 -10.88 0.62 48.37
N ILE A 816 -12.09 0.26 47.94
CA ILE A 816 -12.33 -0.80 46.95
C ILE A 816 -11.61 -0.55 45.62
N GLN A 817 -11.54 0.70 45.14
CA GLN A 817 -10.82 0.99 43.89
C GLN A 817 -9.30 0.98 44.09
N SER A 818 -8.79 1.48 45.22
CA SER A 818 -7.35 1.41 45.53
C SER A 818 -6.87 -0.04 45.68
N GLU A 819 -7.63 -0.91 46.34
CA GLU A 819 -7.31 -2.34 46.46
C GLU A 819 -7.21 -3.02 45.10
N LYS A 820 -8.10 -2.70 44.15
CA LYS A 820 -8.01 -3.21 42.77
C LYS A 820 -6.77 -2.75 42.03
N ILE A 821 -6.29 -1.52 42.28
CA ILE A 821 -5.02 -1.06 41.68
C ILE A 821 -3.85 -1.83 42.31
N ILE A 822 -3.84 -2.01 43.64
CA ILE A 822 -2.80 -2.76 44.36
C ILE A 822 -2.76 -4.25 43.94
N GLN A 823 -3.91 -4.84 43.60
CA GLN A 823 -3.99 -6.20 43.03
C GLN A 823 -3.39 -6.29 41.63
N LEU A 824 -3.47 -5.23 40.82
CA LEU A 824 -2.89 -5.15 39.48
C LEU A 824 -1.39 -4.80 39.51
N ASP A 825 -0.98 -3.93 40.44
CA ASP A 825 0.39 -3.51 40.69
C ASP A 825 0.62 -3.30 42.21
N GLN A 826 1.32 -4.25 42.82
CA GLN A 826 1.64 -4.23 44.25
C GLN A 826 2.65 -3.12 44.63
N GLY A 827 3.24 -2.43 43.64
CA GLY A 827 4.17 -1.32 43.83
C GLY A 827 3.53 0.07 43.73
N ASP A 828 2.25 0.20 43.37
CA ASP A 828 1.61 1.51 43.16
C ASP A 828 1.46 2.29 44.49
N LEU A 829 2.42 3.19 44.76
CA LEU A 829 2.48 4.03 45.95
C LEU A 829 1.31 5.01 46.06
N GLU A 830 0.72 5.42 44.93
CA GLU A 830 -0.42 6.34 44.90
C GLU A 830 -1.71 5.60 45.32
N ALA A 831 -1.88 4.36 44.87
CA ALA A 831 -2.96 3.49 45.32
C ALA A 831 -2.87 3.16 46.81
N HIS A 832 -1.68 2.85 47.33
CA HIS A 832 -1.46 2.66 48.77
C HIS A 832 -1.80 3.93 49.56
N LYS A 833 -1.40 5.11 49.06
CA LYS A 833 -1.77 6.40 49.65
C LYS A 833 -3.29 6.60 49.71
N TYR A 834 -4.03 6.28 48.64
CA TYR A 834 -5.49 6.36 48.64
C TYR A 834 -6.15 5.38 49.62
N ALA A 835 -5.63 4.15 49.74
CA ALA A 835 -6.09 3.18 50.72
C ALA A 835 -5.86 3.64 52.18
N ILE A 836 -4.70 4.25 52.47
CA ILE A 836 -4.40 4.87 53.79
C ILE A 836 -5.40 5.99 54.12
N MET A 837 -5.67 6.88 53.16
CA MET A 837 -6.63 7.98 53.34
C MET A 837 -8.04 7.45 53.64
N ALA A 838 -8.48 6.43 52.90
CA ALA A 838 -9.78 5.81 53.09
C ALA A 838 -9.88 5.10 54.45
N ASN A 839 -8.92 4.25 54.81
CA ASN A 839 -8.91 3.52 56.08
C ASN A 839 -8.87 4.46 57.29
N SER A 840 -8.07 5.53 57.25
CA SER A 840 -8.06 6.54 58.33
C SER A 840 -9.40 7.25 58.50
N ARG A 841 -10.10 7.57 57.39
CA ARG A 841 -11.44 8.19 57.43
C ARG A 841 -12.53 7.22 57.89
N LEU A 842 -12.39 5.94 57.57
CA LEU A 842 -13.25 4.85 58.04
C LEU A 842 -12.92 4.36 59.47
N LYS A 843 -11.98 5.01 60.16
CA LYS A 843 -11.47 4.63 61.50
C LYS A 843 -10.82 3.24 61.58
N ARG A 844 -10.40 2.69 60.44
CA ARG A 844 -9.61 1.44 60.33
C ARG A 844 -8.12 1.77 60.49
N PHE A 845 -7.74 2.21 61.69
CA PHE A 845 -6.41 2.79 61.93
C PHE A 845 -5.28 1.77 61.76
N GLU A 846 -5.50 0.51 62.14
CA GLU A 846 -4.48 -0.54 62.00
C GLU A 846 -4.19 -0.89 60.53
N ASP A 847 -5.23 -1.02 59.70
CA ASP A 847 -5.08 -1.21 58.25
C ASP A 847 -4.32 -0.04 57.62
N ALA A 848 -4.57 1.19 58.09
CA ALA A 848 -3.83 2.38 57.65
C ALA A 848 -2.35 2.35 58.08
N ARG A 849 -2.03 1.92 59.31
CA ARG A 849 -0.64 1.75 59.79
C ARG A 849 0.10 0.69 58.96
N ASN A 850 -0.54 -0.45 58.70
CA ASN A 850 0.02 -1.54 57.88
C ASN A 850 0.35 -1.07 56.45
N LEU A 851 -0.54 -0.29 55.82
CA LEU A 851 -0.30 0.29 54.50
C LEU A 851 0.79 1.38 54.50
N CYS A 852 0.90 2.18 55.57
CA CYS A 852 2.02 3.13 55.74
C CYS A 852 3.38 2.40 55.80
N ASN A 853 3.47 1.33 56.60
CA ASN A 853 4.67 0.49 56.66
C ASN A 853 4.97 -0.13 55.30
N ARG A 854 3.96 -0.59 54.57
CA ARG A 854 4.12 -1.12 53.21
C ARG A 854 4.69 -0.10 52.22
N ILE A 855 4.31 1.18 52.29
CA ILE A 855 4.94 2.25 51.49
C ILE A 855 6.43 2.38 51.87
N LEU A 856 6.77 2.35 53.16
CA LEU A 856 8.16 2.45 53.60
C LEU A 856 9.00 1.27 53.08
N ASP A 857 8.49 0.03 53.19
CA ASP A 857 9.14 -1.17 52.63
C ASP A 857 9.39 -1.05 51.12
N LEU A 858 8.40 -0.57 50.36
CA LEU A 858 8.49 -0.40 48.90
C LEU A 858 9.45 0.72 48.47
N THR A 859 9.69 1.71 49.33
CA THR A 859 10.57 2.87 49.03
C THR A 859 11.99 2.74 49.59
N GLY A 860 12.23 1.81 50.52
CA GLY A 860 13.52 1.58 51.15
C GLY A 860 14.04 2.79 51.94
N SER A 861 15.37 2.98 51.95
CA SER A 861 16.03 4.11 52.62
C SER A 861 15.89 5.45 51.89
N GLY A 862 15.22 5.48 50.72
CA GLY A 862 15.01 6.68 49.92
C GLY A 862 13.99 7.64 50.53
N SER A 863 14.41 8.87 50.81
CA SER A 863 13.49 9.96 51.16
C SER A 863 12.77 10.44 49.89
N ASN A 864 11.49 10.14 49.76
CA ASN A 864 10.63 10.62 48.68
C ASN A 864 9.28 11.10 49.22
N THR A 865 8.45 11.71 48.37
CA THR A 865 7.18 12.32 48.77
C THR A 865 6.20 11.33 49.42
N TYR A 866 6.26 10.04 49.04
CA TYR A 866 5.41 8.98 49.60
C TYR A 866 5.97 8.44 50.93
N SER A 867 7.29 8.24 51.05
CA SER A 867 7.92 7.78 52.30
C SER A 867 7.86 8.85 53.40
N LYS A 868 7.90 10.14 53.03
CA LYS A 868 7.55 11.24 53.95
C LYS A 868 6.08 11.18 54.37
N TYR A 869 5.15 11.13 53.41
CA TYR A 869 3.71 11.05 53.70
C TYR A 869 3.35 9.87 54.63
N ALA A 870 3.98 8.71 54.44
CA ALA A 870 3.78 7.55 55.30
C ALA A 870 4.22 7.78 56.75
N LYS A 871 5.37 8.45 56.97
CA LYS A 871 5.87 8.82 58.31
C LYS A 871 4.97 9.86 58.98
N ASP A 872 4.67 10.95 58.29
CA ASP A 872 3.78 12.01 58.77
C ASP A 872 2.41 11.42 59.19
N MET A 873 1.90 10.44 58.42
CA MET A 873 0.64 9.76 58.71
C MET A 873 0.73 8.76 59.89
N LEU A 874 1.87 8.08 60.08
CA LEU A 874 2.08 7.20 61.24
C LEU A 874 2.10 7.99 62.56
N GLU A 875 2.65 9.21 62.57
CA GLU A 875 2.57 10.12 63.73
C GLU A 875 1.11 10.56 64.01
N VAL A 876 0.33 10.86 62.96
CA VAL A 876 -1.11 11.18 63.12
C VAL A 876 -1.93 9.96 63.58
N LEU A 877 -1.48 8.74 63.27
CA LEU A 877 -2.12 7.48 63.65
C LEU A 877 -1.62 6.90 64.98
N SER A 878 -0.57 7.45 65.62
CA SER A 878 -0.13 7.03 66.96
C SER A 878 -0.88 7.75 68.08
N GLY A 879 -1.44 8.94 67.80
CA GLY A 879 -2.34 9.68 68.69
C GLY A 879 -3.83 9.33 68.57
N LYS A 880 -4.18 8.19 67.94
CA LYS A 880 -5.55 7.70 67.70
C LYS A 880 -5.67 6.19 67.88
#